data_AF-A0A9D5CCE1-F1
#
_entry.id   AF-A0A9D5CCE1-F1
#
_cell.length_a   1.000
_cell.length_b   1.000
_cell.length_c   1.000
_cell.angle_alpha   90.00
_cell.angle_beta   90.00
_cell.angle_gamma   90.00
#
_symmetry.space_group_name_H-M   'P 1'
#
loop_
_entity.id
_entity.type
_entity.pdbx_description
1 polymer ?
#
loop_
_entity_poly.entity_id
_entity_poly.type
_entity_poly.pdbx_seq_one_letter_code
_entity_poly.pdbx_strand_id
1 'polypeptide(L)'
;MHFCMPGVFGKLEQFTSTFYAAGSSSTGHDVDGVKRQFKILKHILRAFMLRRTKMQLVESGTLMLPPLTEITVMVPSVPLQKKVYMSILRRELPTLLAFSSGASSHQSLQNIVVQLRKACSHPYLFIGIEPEPYEEGEHLIHASGKLIVLDQLLGRLHAEGHRVLLFAQMTHTLDILQDFLDLRKYTYKRLDGSVRAEERFAAIRSFSWQPDEGFVKSAPSSNDAFVFMISTRAGGVGLNLVAADTVIFYEQDWNPQVDKQALQRAHRIGQMSHVLSINLVTEHSIEEVIIRRAERKLNLSNDVVGQKDNDIQDIGKLGGEAVDIRSLIFGLQIFDPTDVTAENLSEKNINDLNAMTNKVIEMRKNGTSQKDDQRFEINPTTLLDNELMKSNPGSTKFDCKLDEAAYLSWVEKFREASQSLADSTLSLGKRRNVLEKMQSTREAQKKKATENKLAKWEALGYKSLATKDPDYIADDQIVADSGSIQFVFGDCTKPSTICLSEPAIIFCCVDTSGKWGLGGMFNSLAALSSSIPDAYHQAFKCGDLHMGDLHLIELTGSDGDTSTYFAAPLSVALAVVQSHNPRRRVPRSSISLSDLEKCLAKASFTAAQKSASIHLPRIGSRSVMYTVERLLRKYSAMHGIKIYVYYFRRPSEEKPQQS
;
A
#
# COMPACT_ATOMS: atom_id res chain seq x y z
N MET A 1 -23.30 16.73 -9.52
CA MET A 1 -24.29 17.69 -10.07
C MET A 1 -24.96 18.51 -8.97
N HIS A 2 -25.56 17.92 -7.94
CA HIS A 2 -26.13 18.68 -6.81
C HIS A 2 -25.12 19.64 -6.14
N PHE A 3 -23.88 19.19 -5.90
CA PHE A 3 -22.81 20.07 -5.40
C PHE A 3 -22.48 21.23 -6.35
N CYS A 4 -22.53 21.01 -7.66
CA CYS A 4 -22.19 22.03 -8.66
C CYS A 4 -23.29 23.08 -8.81
N MET A 5 -24.56 22.65 -8.78
CA MET A 5 -25.73 23.53 -8.94
C MET A 5 -26.91 23.05 -8.07
N PRO A 6 -26.92 23.41 -6.77
CA PRO A 6 -27.93 22.94 -5.84
C PRO A 6 -29.35 23.50 -6.11
N GLY A 7 -29.45 24.65 -6.79
CA GLY A 7 -30.74 25.25 -7.15
C GLY A 7 -31.44 24.59 -8.35
N VAL A 8 -30.70 23.87 -9.20
CA VAL A 8 -31.24 23.21 -10.41
C VAL A 8 -31.48 21.72 -10.15
N PHE A 9 -30.54 21.06 -9.48
CA PHE A 9 -30.65 19.65 -9.15
C PHE A 9 -31.25 19.50 -7.75
N GLY A 10 -32.53 19.08 -7.71
CA GLY A 10 -33.30 18.85 -6.49
C GLY A 10 -32.74 17.77 -5.57
N LYS A 11 -33.56 17.34 -4.60
CA LYS A 11 -33.13 16.38 -3.58
C LYS A 11 -32.93 14.97 -4.17
N LEU A 12 -32.09 14.16 -3.52
CA LEU A 12 -31.81 12.78 -3.91
C LEU A 12 -33.10 11.97 -4.16
N GLU A 13 -34.09 12.11 -3.29
CA GLU A 13 -35.39 11.42 -3.36
C GLU A 13 -36.16 11.69 -4.65
N GLN A 14 -36.10 12.92 -5.17
CA GLN A 14 -36.75 13.31 -6.43
C GLN A 14 -36.02 12.71 -7.63
N PHE A 15 -34.69 12.56 -7.53
CA PHE A 15 -33.91 11.90 -8.56
C PHE A 15 -34.14 10.39 -8.54
N THR A 16 -34.19 9.75 -7.37
CA THR A 16 -34.54 8.33 -7.28
C THR A 16 -35.96 8.11 -7.78
N SER A 17 -36.98 8.85 -7.34
CA SER A 17 -38.35 8.60 -7.82
C SER A 17 -38.51 8.68 -9.35
N THR A 18 -37.72 9.51 -10.02
CA THR A 18 -37.78 9.70 -11.48
C THR A 18 -36.96 8.68 -12.27
N PHE A 19 -35.84 8.18 -11.72
CA PHE A 19 -34.92 7.28 -12.42
C PHE A 19 -34.72 5.91 -11.75
N TYR A 20 -35.43 5.59 -10.66
CA TYR A 20 -35.31 4.31 -9.96
C TYR A 20 -35.64 3.13 -10.87
N ALA A 21 -36.69 3.27 -11.70
CA ALA A 21 -37.08 2.27 -12.69
C ALA A 21 -35.98 1.95 -13.72
N ALA A 22 -35.09 2.90 -14.00
CA ALA A 22 -33.95 2.69 -14.89
C ALA A 22 -32.77 1.95 -14.21
N GLY A 23 -32.72 1.93 -12.86
CA GLY A 23 -31.64 1.33 -12.08
C GLY A 23 -31.98 -0.03 -11.44
N SER A 24 -33.24 -0.29 -11.11
CA SER A 24 -33.70 -1.57 -10.57
C SER A 24 -34.25 -2.45 -11.68
N SER A 25 -33.39 -3.28 -12.28
CA SER A 25 -33.77 -4.33 -13.25
C SER A 25 -34.52 -5.50 -12.58
N SER A 26 -35.65 -5.21 -11.93
CA SER A 26 -36.58 -6.22 -11.47
C SER A 26 -37.92 -6.00 -12.14
N THR A 27 -38.33 -7.01 -12.91
CA THR A 27 -39.59 -7.20 -13.65
C THR A 27 -39.57 -6.76 -15.12
N GLY A 28 -39.70 -7.75 -16.00
CA GLY A 28 -39.60 -7.63 -17.46
C GLY A 28 -40.81 -6.99 -18.13
N HIS A 29 -41.24 -5.82 -17.65
CA HIS A 29 -42.23 -5.00 -18.34
C HIS A 29 -41.67 -3.59 -18.49
N ASP A 30 -41.51 -3.15 -19.74
CA ASP A 30 -41.13 -1.79 -20.19
C ASP A 30 -39.63 -1.47 -20.39
N VAL A 31 -38.96 -2.27 -21.23
CA VAL A 31 -37.61 -1.96 -21.75
C VAL A 31 -37.59 -0.62 -22.49
N ASP A 32 -38.68 -0.25 -23.17
CA ASP A 32 -38.78 1.02 -23.90
C ASP A 32 -38.89 2.24 -22.98
N GLY A 33 -39.61 2.13 -21.87
CA GLY A 33 -39.65 3.16 -20.83
C GLY A 33 -38.27 3.46 -20.24
N VAL A 34 -37.49 2.41 -19.96
CA VAL A 34 -36.11 2.54 -19.47
C VAL A 34 -35.22 3.26 -20.49
N LYS A 35 -35.31 2.89 -21.78
CA LYS A 35 -34.56 3.57 -22.87
C LYS A 35 -34.92 5.05 -22.97
N ARG A 36 -36.21 5.41 -22.84
CA ARG A 36 -36.66 6.81 -22.87
C ARG A 36 -36.10 7.61 -21.69
N GLN A 37 -36.13 7.05 -20.48
CA GLN A 37 -35.56 7.69 -19.29
C GLN A 37 -34.06 7.95 -19.45
N PHE A 38 -33.31 6.98 -19.99
CA PHE A 38 -31.88 7.19 -20.28
C PHE A 38 -31.63 8.26 -21.34
N LYS A 39 -32.43 8.34 -22.40
CA LYS A 39 -32.33 9.40 -23.41
C LYS A 39 -32.56 10.80 -22.81
N ILE A 40 -33.56 10.94 -21.95
CA ILE A 40 -33.83 12.20 -21.22
C ILE A 40 -32.62 12.57 -20.36
N LEU A 41 -32.08 11.61 -19.59
CA LEU A 41 -30.91 11.84 -18.75
C LEU A 41 -29.69 12.27 -19.59
N LYS A 42 -29.44 11.64 -20.74
CA LYS A 42 -28.37 12.02 -21.67
C LYS A 42 -28.53 13.45 -22.18
N HIS A 43 -29.74 13.86 -22.54
CA HIS A 43 -30.00 15.21 -23.05
C HIS A 43 -29.72 16.27 -21.99
N ILE A 44 -30.16 16.04 -20.74
CA ILE A 44 -29.88 16.92 -19.61
C ILE A 44 -28.37 17.00 -19.36
N LEU A 45 -27.68 15.86 -19.31
CA LEU A 45 -26.24 15.81 -19.07
C LEU A 45 -25.44 16.52 -20.17
N ARG A 46 -25.86 16.43 -21.44
CA ARG A 46 -25.19 17.08 -22.58
C ARG A 46 -25.18 18.61 -22.46
N ALA A 47 -26.20 19.21 -21.85
CA ALA A 47 -26.26 20.65 -21.64
C ALA A 47 -25.24 21.14 -20.57
N PHE A 48 -24.92 20.29 -19.59
CA PHE A 48 -24.10 20.69 -18.44
C PHE A 48 -22.69 20.08 -18.41
N MET A 49 -22.46 18.98 -19.15
CA MET A 49 -21.20 18.23 -19.13
C MET A 49 -20.61 18.15 -20.53
N LEU A 50 -19.44 18.78 -20.71
CA LEU A 50 -18.61 18.56 -21.90
C LEU A 50 -17.73 17.34 -21.69
N ARG A 51 -17.97 16.27 -22.45
CA ARG A 51 -17.12 15.07 -22.48
C ARG A 51 -16.60 14.86 -23.90
N ARG A 52 -15.28 14.67 -24.03
CA ARG A 52 -14.58 14.30 -25.28
C ARG A 52 -13.85 12.99 -25.07
N THR A 53 -13.84 12.10 -26.06
CA THR A 53 -13.05 10.87 -26.00
C THR A 53 -11.70 11.06 -26.68
N LYS A 54 -10.67 10.33 -26.22
CA LYS A 54 -9.35 10.38 -26.87
C LYS A 54 -9.42 9.90 -28.32
N MET A 55 -10.19 8.84 -28.58
CA MET A 55 -10.41 8.32 -29.93
C MET A 55 -10.97 9.39 -30.87
N GLN A 56 -11.99 10.14 -30.44
CA GLN A 56 -12.57 11.23 -31.24
C GLN A 56 -11.55 12.34 -31.56
N LEU A 57 -10.68 12.67 -30.62
CA LEU A 57 -9.65 13.69 -30.82
C LEU A 57 -8.49 13.22 -31.70
N VAL A 58 -8.21 11.91 -31.69
CA VAL A 58 -7.24 11.27 -32.60
C VAL A 58 -7.81 11.21 -34.02
N GLU A 59 -9.09 10.81 -34.16
CA GLU A 59 -9.80 10.81 -35.45
C GLU A 59 -9.92 12.21 -36.05
N SER A 60 -10.13 13.24 -35.23
CA SER A 60 -10.18 14.64 -35.68
C SER A 60 -8.80 15.23 -36.01
N GLY A 61 -7.71 14.46 -35.86
CA GLY A 61 -6.34 14.90 -36.11
C GLY A 61 -5.80 15.94 -35.12
N THR A 62 -6.54 16.22 -34.03
CA THR A 62 -6.15 17.24 -33.03
C THR A 62 -5.18 16.68 -32.00
N LEU A 63 -5.20 15.37 -31.77
CA LEU A 63 -4.34 14.69 -30.82
C LEU A 63 -3.58 13.54 -31.50
N MET A 64 -2.26 13.53 -31.39
CA MET A 64 -1.45 12.37 -31.76
C MET A 64 -1.15 11.57 -30.49
N LEU A 65 -1.59 10.31 -30.44
CA LEU A 65 -1.38 9.42 -29.32
C LEU A 65 -1.16 8.00 -29.83
N PRO A 66 -0.14 7.28 -29.34
CA PRO A 66 0.10 5.89 -29.72
C PRO A 66 -1.09 4.98 -29.33
N PRO A 67 -1.21 3.82 -30.01
CA PRO A 67 -2.23 2.84 -29.66
C PRO A 67 -2.03 2.33 -28.23
N LEU A 68 -3.13 1.86 -27.66
CA LEU A 68 -3.20 1.20 -26.36
C LEU A 68 -3.73 -0.21 -26.58
N THR A 69 -3.00 -1.22 -26.11
CA THR A 69 -3.47 -2.61 -26.09
C THR A 69 -3.73 -3.04 -24.65
N GLU A 70 -4.93 -3.53 -24.38
CA GLU A 70 -5.31 -4.09 -23.07
C GLU A 70 -5.41 -5.62 -23.20
N ILE A 71 -4.65 -6.36 -22.38
CA ILE A 71 -4.61 -7.83 -22.36
C ILE A 71 -4.89 -8.33 -20.95
N THR A 72 -5.76 -9.32 -20.82
CA THR A 72 -6.02 -10.02 -19.56
C THR A 72 -5.35 -11.39 -19.62
N VAL A 73 -4.40 -11.62 -18.72
CA VAL A 73 -3.68 -12.88 -18.58
C VAL A 73 -4.29 -13.68 -17.44
N MET A 74 -4.89 -14.81 -17.81
CA MET A 74 -5.40 -15.79 -16.86
C MET A 74 -4.21 -16.60 -16.31
N VAL A 75 -4.15 -16.72 -14.98
CA VAL A 75 -3.01 -17.28 -14.26
C VAL A 75 -3.48 -18.50 -13.47
N PRO A 76 -2.87 -19.68 -13.68
CA PRO A 76 -3.20 -20.86 -12.90
C PRO A 76 -2.75 -20.71 -11.44
N SER A 77 -3.55 -21.23 -10.51
CA SER A 77 -3.23 -21.19 -9.07
C SER A 77 -2.25 -22.31 -8.66
N VAL A 78 -1.27 -21.97 -7.83
CA VAL A 78 -0.27 -22.93 -7.31
C VAL A 78 -0.90 -23.85 -6.24
N PRO A 79 -0.44 -25.10 -6.07
CA PRO A 79 -0.99 -26.02 -5.06
C PRO A 79 -1.06 -25.45 -3.64
N LEU A 80 -0.05 -24.66 -3.22
CA LEU A 80 -0.06 -23.97 -1.93
C LEU A 80 -1.19 -22.93 -1.85
N GLN A 81 -1.36 -22.11 -2.89
CA GLN A 81 -2.49 -21.16 -2.99
C GLN A 81 -3.84 -21.87 -2.92
N LYS A 82 -4.01 -22.97 -3.68
CA LYS A 82 -5.24 -23.78 -3.66
C LYS A 82 -5.55 -24.30 -2.26
N LYS A 83 -4.55 -24.83 -1.54
CA LYS A 83 -4.71 -25.31 -0.14
C LYS A 83 -5.18 -24.20 0.80
N VAL A 84 -4.56 -23.02 0.73
CA VAL A 84 -4.92 -21.85 1.56
C VAL A 84 -6.32 -21.36 1.23
N TYR A 85 -6.63 -21.22 -0.07
CA TYR A 85 -7.93 -20.80 -0.56
C TYR A 85 -9.04 -21.76 -0.08
N MET A 86 -8.82 -23.07 -0.20
CA MET A 86 -9.74 -24.10 0.30
C MET A 86 -9.87 -24.09 1.83
N SER A 87 -8.79 -23.85 2.57
CA SER A 87 -8.83 -23.73 4.04
C SER A 87 -9.71 -22.56 4.49
N ILE A 88 -9.58 -21.40 3.83
CA ILE A 88 -10.42 -20.22 4.09
C ILE A 88 -11.88 -20.55 3.79
N LEU A 89 -12.16 -21.13 2.62
CA LEU A 89 -13.53 -21.48 2.25
C LEU A 89 -14.17 -22.49 3.20
N ARG A 90 -13.44 -23.53 3.61
CA ARG A 90 -13.94 -24.53 4.58
C ARG A 90 -14.24 -23.92 5.94
N ARG A 91 -13.37 -23.03 6.44
CA ARG A 91 -13.58 -22.36 7.72
C ARG A 91 -14.82 -21.47 7.72
N GLU A 92 -15.06 -20.78 6.60
CA GLU A 92 -16.13 -19.79 6.46
C GLU A 92 -17.41 -20.39 5.81
N LEU A 93 -17.41 -21.69 5.50
CA LEU A 93 -18.51 -22.43 4.88
C LEU A 93 -19.83 -22.29 5.66
N PRO A 94 -19.86 -22.42 7.01
CA PRO A 94 -21.09 -22.22 7.77
C PRO A 94 -21.67 -20.81 7.60
N THR A 95 -20.81 -19.79 7.48
CA THR A 95 -21.23 -18.40 7.27
C THR A 95 -21.75 -18.16 5.85
N LEU A 96 -21.15 -18.80 4.85
CA LEU A 96 -21.62 -18.76 3.46
C LEU A 96 -22.99 -19.45 3.30
N LEU A 97 -23.18 -20.60 3.94
CA LEU A 97 -24.48 -21.30 3.96
C LEU A 97 -25.55 -20.48 4.67
N ALA A 98 -25.23 -19.92 5.85
CA ALA A 98 -26.16 -19.04 6.57
C ALA A 98 -26.55 -17.78 5.79
N PHE A 99 -25.64 -17.26 4.95
CA PHE A 99 -25.95 -16.15 4.05
C PHE A 99 -26.88 -16.57 2.90
N SER A 100 -26.66 -17.75 2.31
CA SER A 100 -27.56 -18.30 1.28
C SER A 100 -28.99 -18.50 1.80
N SER A 101 -29.13 -18.75 3.11
CA SER A 101 -30.40 -18.85 3.83
C SER A 101 -30.95 -17.49 4.33
N GLY A 102 -30.28 -16.37 4.05
CA GLY A 102 -30.76 -15.01 4.34
C GLY A 102 -30.55 -14.52 5.79
N ALA A 103 -29.77 -15.23 6.61
CA ALA A 103 -29.71 -14.99 8.07
C ALA A 103 -28.45 -14.24 8.57
N SER A 104 -27.49 -13.88 7.71
CA SER A 104 -26.19 -13.35 8.16
C SER A 104 -25.88 -11.90 7.71
N SER A 105 -25.04 -11.23 8.51
CA SER A 105 -24.61 -9.84 8.32
C SER A 105 -23.59 -9.69 7.18
N HIS A 106 -23.82 -8.73 6.28
CA HIS A 106 -22.95 -8.40 5.14
C HIS A 106 -21.46 -8.14 5.51
N GLN A 107 -21.14 -7.80 6.76
CA GLN A 107 -19.78 -7.50 7.21
C GLN A 107 -18.86 -8.74 7.24
N SER A 108 -19.39 -9.93 7.54
CA SER A 108 -18.58 -11.16 7.56
C SER A 108 -18.15 -11.56 6.15
N LEU A 109 -19.04 -11.41 5.16
CA LEU A 109 -18.74 -11.68 3.75
C LEU A 109 -17.64 -10.78 3.19
N GLN A 110 -17.67 -9.48 3.51
CA GLN A 110 -16.62 -8.56 3.06
C GLN A 110 -15.23 -9.01 3.54
N ASN A 111 -15.14 -9.47 4.78
CA ASN A 111 -13.89 -10.00 5.32
C ASN A 111 -13.46 -11.27 4.57
N ILE A 112 -14.38 -12.20 4.29
CA ILE A 112 -14.09 -13.43 3.53
C ILE A 112 -13.51 -13.08 2.16
N VAL A 113 -14.17 -12.19 1.42
CA VAL A 113 -13.71 -11.80 0.07
C VAL A 113 -12.33 -11.16 0.12
N VAL A 114 -12.03 -10.32 1.13
CA VAL A 114 -10.68 -9.77 1.32
C VAL A 114 -9.65 -10.87 1.58
N GLN A 115 -9.96 -11.90 2.37
CA GLN A 115 -9.05 -13.03 2.58
C GLN A 115 -8.86 -13.86 1.30
N LEU A 116 -9.92 -14.13 0.54
CA LEU A 116 -9.81 -14.84 -0.73
C LEU A 116 -8.94 -14.08 -1.74
N ARG A 117 -9.06 -12.75 -1.78
CA ARG A 117 -8.18 -11.89 -2.59
C ARG A 117 -6.72 -12.00 -2.15
N LYS A 118 -6.43 -11.97 -0.85
CA LYS A 118 -5.06 -12.18 -0.34
C LYS A 118 -4.48 -13.52 -0.77
N ALA A 119 -5.27 -14.59 -0.73
CA ALA A 119 -4.84 -15.92 -1.15
C ALA A 119 -4.53 -15.98 -2.66
N CYS A 120 -5.27 -15.25 -3.49
CA CYS A 120 -5.00 -15.13 -4.93
C CYS A 120 -3.73 -14.31 -5.21
N SER A 121 -3.48 -13.26 -4.42
CA SER A 121 -2.29 -12.43 -4.54
C SER A 121 -1.01 -13.18 -4.14
N HIS A 122 -0.91 -13.62 -2.89
CA HIS A 122 0.27 -14.34 -2.38
C HIS A 122 -0.02 -15.11 -1.07
N PRO A 123 0.37 -16.39 -0.93
CA PRO A 123 0.17 -17.15 0.31
C PRO A 123 0.84 -16.56 1.54
N TYR A 124 2.02 -15.93 1.40
CA TYR A 124 2.77 -15.38 2.53
C TYR A 124 2.14 -14.13 3.15
N LEU A 125 1.04 -13.62 2.57
CA LEU A 125 0.20 -12.62 3.24
C LEU A 125 -0.50 -13.18 4.49
N PHE A 126 -0.52 -14.51 4.67
CA PHE A 126 -1.04 -15.17 5.86
C PHE A 126 0.07 -15.59 6.82
N ILE A 127 -0.15 -15.32 8.10
CA ILE A 127 0.80 -15.60 9.16
C ILE A 127 0.97 -17.12 9.33
N GLY A 128 2.21 -17.61 9.33
CA GLY A 128 2.57 -19.00 9.63
C GLY A 128 2.60 -19.94 8.41
N ILE A 129 2.45 -19.42 7.19
CA ILE A 129 2.55 -20.23 5.95
C ILE A 129 3.97 -20.24 5.39
N GLU A 130 4.65 -19.10 5.49
CA GLU A 130 6.03 -18.95 5.05
C GLU A 130 6.97 -19.76 5.95
N PRO A 131 7.88 -20.58 5.37
CA PRO A 131 8.79 -21.40 6.14
C PRO A 131 9.78 -20.52 6.92
N GLU A 132 10.06 -20.90 8.17
CA GLU A 132 11.08 -20.24 8.99
C GLU A 132 12.39 -21.05 8.88
N PRO A 133 13.55 -20.43 8.63
CA PRO A 133 13.86 -18.98 8.62
C PRO A 133 13.37 -18.23 7.36
N TYR A 134 13.03 -16.95 7.56
CA TYR A 134 12.67 -16.01 6.49
C TYR A 134 13.91 -15.65 5.67
N GLU A 135 14.18 -16.46 4.65
CA GLU A 135 15.27 -16.21 3.71
C GLU A 135 14.69 -15.68 2.39
N GLU A 136 15.42 -14.80 1.70
CA GLU A 136 15.04 -14.38 0.34
C GLU A 136 15.46 -15.50 -0.63
N GLY A 137 14.50 -16.11 -1.34
CA GLY A 137 14.82 -17.18 -2.28
C GLY A 137 13.70 -17.51 -3.26
N GLU A 138 13.98 -18.48 -4.15
CA GLU A 138 13.06 -18.92 -5.22
C GLU A 138 11.72 -19.45 -4.69
N HIS A 139 11.65 -19.85 -3.41
CA HIS A 139 10.40 -20.27 -2.77
C HIS A 139 9.34 -19.16 -2.76
N LEU A 140 9.75 -17.88 -2.74
CA LEU A 140 8.86 -16.74 -2.87
C LEU A 140 8.12 -16.75 -4.22
N ILE A 141 8.85 -17.00 -5.30
CA ILE A 141 8.32 -16.99 -6.66
C ILE A 141 7.44 -18.22 -6.88
N HIS A 142 7.92 -19.41 -6.48
CA HIS A 142 7.18 -20.66 -6.65
C HIS A 142 5.92 -20.75 -5.79
N ALA A 143 5.78 -19.93 -4.75
CA ALA A 143 4.60 -19.91 -3.89
C ALA A 143 3.36 -19.30 -4.57
N SER A 144 3.52 -18.42 -5.57
CA SER A 144 2.41 -17.71 -6.21
C SER A 144 2.44 -17.80 -7.74
N GLY A 145 1.32 -18.23 -8.33
CA GLY A 145 1.21 -18.32 -9.79
C GLY A 145 1.41 -16.97 -10.48
N LYS A 146 0.94 -15.88 -9.86
CA LYS A 146 1.12 -14.52 -10.39
C LYS A 146 2.57 -14.08 -10.39
N LEU A 147 3.35 -14.43 -9.38
CA LEU A 147 4.78 -14.10 -9.35
C LEU A 147 5.57 -14.88 -10.40
N ILE A 148 5.22 -16.15 -10.65
CA ILE A 148 5.82 -16.93 -11.73
C ILE A 148 5.61 -16.25 -13.09
N VAL A 149 4.38 -15.83 -13.38
CA VAL A 149 4.05 -15.07 -14.61
C VAL A 149 4.78 -13.74 -14.66
N LEU A 150 4.79 -13.01 -13.54
CA LEU A 150 5.42 -11.71 -13.44
C LEU A 150 6.93 -11.80 -13.67
N ASP A 151 7.60 -12.82 -13.14
CA ASP A 151 9.04 -13.07 -13.32
C ASP A 151 9.39 -13.29 -14.79
N GLN A 152 8.61 -14.12 -15.49
CA GLN A 152 8.78 -14.34 -16.93
C GLN A 152 8.53 -13.08 -17.75
N LEU A 153 7.47 -12.31 -17.43
CA LEU A 153 7.14 -11.06 -18.11
C LEU A 153 8.23 -10.01 -17.90
N LEU A 154 8.64 -9.76 -16.65
CA LEU A 154 9.64 -8.75 -16.33
C LEU A 154 11.01 -9.10 -16.91
N GLY A 155 11.42 -10.37 -16.89
CA GLY A 155 12.69 -10.81 -17.49
C GLY A 155 12.77 -10.46 -18.99
N ARG A 156 11.67 -10.62 -19.72
CA ARG A 156 11.62 -10.29 -21.15
C ARG A 156 11.49 -8.79 -21.41
N LEU A 157 10.65 -8.10 -20.64
CA LEU A 157 10.50 -6.64 -20.74
C LEU A 157 11.81 -5.91 -20.41
N HIS A 158 12.59 -6.42 -19.46
CA HIS A 158 13.91 -5.91 -19.11
C HIS A 158 14.92 -6.13 -20.25
N ALA A 159 14.90 -7.31 -20.89
CA ALA A 159 15.77 -7.60 -22.03
C ALA A 159 15.48 -6.70 -23.25
N GLU A 160 14.22 -6.31 -23.45
CA GLU A 160 13.79 -5.38 -24.52
C GLU A 160 13.94 -3.90 -24.11
N GLY A 161 14.33 -3.59 -22.87
CA GLY A 161 14.58 -2.22 -22.39
C GLY A 161 13.31 -1.40 -22.14
N HIS A 162 12.19 -2.06 -21.83
CA HIS A 162 10.91 -1.41 -21.54
C HIS A 162 10.84 -0.90 -20.09
N ARG A 163 9.90 0.00 -19.79
CA ARG A 163 9.71 0.54 -18.43
C ARG A 163 8.31 0.24 -17.93
N VAL A 164 8.21 -0.30 -16.71
CA VAL A 164 6.99 -0.93 -16.22
C VAL A 164 6.39 -0.17 -15.04
N LEU A 165 5.09 0.15 -15.11
CA LEU A 165 4.29 0.53 -13.94
C LEU A 165 3.60 -0.70 -13.37
N LEU A 166 3.83 -0.99 -12.09
CA LEU A 166 3.22 -2.11 -11.40
C LEU A 166 2.21 -1.62 -10.37
N PHE A 167 0.92 -1.90 -10.60
CA PHE A 167 -0.16 -1.51 -9.71
C PHE A 167 -0.61 -2.68 -8.83
N ALA A 168 -0.69 -2.43 -7.52
CA ALA A 168 -1.31 -3.35 -6.56
C ALA A 168 -2.26 -2.58 -5.62
N GLN A 169 -3.28 -3.26 -5.10
CA GLN A 169 -4.26 -2.64 -4.21
C GLN A 169 -3.80 -2.71 -2.75
N MET A 170 -3.23 -3.84 -2.32
CA MET A 170 -2.75 -4.04 -0.94
C MET A 170 -1.29 -3.62 -0.79
N THR A 171 -0.98 -2.84 0.25
CA THR A 171 0.40 -2.40 0.54
C THR A 171 1.32 -3.56 0.93
N HIS A 172 0.80 -4.57 1.62
CA HIS A 172 1.57 -5.78 1.96
C HIS A 172 1.96 -6.60 0.72
N THR A 173 1.16 -6.57 -0.34
CA THR A 173 1.54 -7.17 -1.62
C THR A 173 2.71 -6.41 -2.25
N LEU A 174 2.75 -5.08 -2.10
CA LEU A 174 3.90 -4.28 -2.54
C LEU A 174 5.18 -4.60 -1.76
N ASP A 175 5.07 -4.94 -0.47
CA ASP A 175 6.22 -5.39 0.34
C ASP A 175 6.80 -6.69 -0.24
N ILE A 176 5.95 -7.68 -0.54
CA ILE A 176 6.37 -8.95 -1.17
C ILE A 176 6.98 -8.73 -2.56
N LEU A 177 6.37 -7.84 -3.36
CA LEU A 177 6.90 -7.49 -4.68
C LEU A 177 8.24 -6.77 -4.57
N GLN A 178 8.47 -6.02 -3.50
CA GLN A 178 9.74 -5.37 -3.23
C GLN A 178 10.84 -6.42 -3.01
N ASP A 179 10.60 -7.38 -2.12
CA ASP A 179 11.54 -8.47 -1.84
C ASP A 179 11.83 -9.30 -3.11
N PHE A 180 10.81 -9.53 -3.95
CA PHE A 180 10.97 -10.20 -5.25
C PHE A 180 11.85 -9.41 -6.24
N LEU A 181 11.69 -8.08 -6.32
CA LEU A 181 12.51 -7.25 -7.20
C LEU A 181 13.95 -7.15 -6.68
N ASP A 182 14.14 -7.11 -5.36
CA ASP A 182 15.45 -7.15 -4.71
C ASP A 182 16.16 -8.49 -5.00
N LEU A 183 15.45 -9.62 -4.90
CA LEU A 183 15.94 -10.96 -5.25
C LEU A 183 16.45 -11.04 -6.70
N ARG A 184 15.71 -10.47 -7.66
CA ARG A 184 16.08 -10.42 -9.08
C ARG A 184 17.02 -9.25 -9.43
N LYS A 185 17.34 -8.39 -8.46
CA LYS A 185 18.20 -7.19 -8.59
C LYS A 185 17.69 -6.16 -9.61
N TYR A 186 16.38 -6.01 -9.74
CA TYR A 186 15.79 -4.97 -10.58
C TYR A 186 15.73 -3.63 -9.86
N THR A 187 16.04 -2.54 -10.56
CA THR A 187 15.89 -1.19 -10.01
C THR A 187 14.42 -0.80 -9.97
N TYR A 188 13.95 -0.33 -8.81
CA TYR A 188 12.57 0.10 -8.67
C TYR A 188 12.39 1.39 -7.85
N LYS A 189 11.21 1.99 -7.99
CA LYS A 189 10.70 3.05 -7.11
C LYS A 189 9.33 2.65 -6.58
N ARG A 190 9.01 3.06 -5.35
CA ARG A 190 7.76 2.75 -4.67
C ARG A 190 6.98 4.02 -4.34
N LEU A 191 5.68 4.01 -4.63
CA LEU A 191 4.76 5.08 -4.29
C LEU A 191 3.50 4.50 -3.63
N ASP A 192 3.41 4.72 -2.32
CA ASP A 192 2.23 4.39 -1.52
C ASP A 192 1.67 5.61 -0.78
N GLY A 193 0.61 5.40 -0.01
CA GLY A 193 -0.05 6.46 0.75
C GLY A 193 0.75 6.99 1.95
N SER A 194 1.84 6.33 2.33
CA SER A 194 2.70 6.74 3.45
C SER A 194 3.85 7.65 3.02
N VAL A 195 4.23 7.62 1.74
CA VAL A 195 5.30 8.46 1.16
C VAL A 195 4.92 9.94 1.20
N ARG A 196 5.83 10.77 1.72
CA ARG A 196 5.66 12.23 1.81
C ARG A 196 5.59 12.86 0.42
N ALA A 197 4.97 14.04 0.33
CA ALA A 197 4.79 14.72 -0.96
C ALA A 197 6.12 15.01 -1.67
N GLU A 198 7.15 15.45 -0.94
CA GLU A 198 8.47 15.78 -1.49
C GLU A 198 9.16 14.55 -2.09
N GLU A 199 9.22 13.46 -1.32
CA GLU A 199 9.75 12.16 -1.77
C GLU A 199 8.98 11.61 -2.97
N ARG A 200 7.66 11.78 -2.98
CA ARG A 200 6.81 11.40 -4.12
C ARG A 200 7.22 12.14 -5.39
N PHE A 201 7.39 13.46 -5.33
CA PHE A 201 7.83 14.24 -6.48
C PHE A 201 9.27 13.94 -6.89
N ALA A 202 10.16 13.63 -5.94
CA ALA A 202 11.51 13.17 -6.23
C ALA A 202 11.50 11.83 -6.98
N ALA A 203 10.70 10.86 -6.52
CA ALA A 203 10.55 9.56 -7.18
C ALA A 203 10.01 9.70 -8.61
N ILE A 204 8.97 10.52 -8.82
CA ILE A 204 8.38 10.77 -10.15
C ILE A 204 9.39 11.44 -11.09
N ARG A 205 10.15 12.42 -10.59
CA ARG A 205 11.19 13.09 -11.37
C ARG A 205 12.32 12.12 -11.73
N SER A 206 12.76 11.31 -10.77
CA SER A 206 13.81 10.30 -11.02
C SER A 206 13.40 9.28 -12.08
N PHE A 207 12.11 8.89 -12.10
CA PHE A 207 11.59 7.94 -13.08
C PHE A 207 11.35 8.58 -14.46
N SER A 208 10.91 9.84 -14.49
CA SER A 208 10.66 10.59 -15.73
C SER A 208 11.94 11.14 -16.38
N TRP A 209 13.05 11.22 -15.65
CA TRP A 209 14.31 11.72 -16.16
C TRP A 209 14.88 10.72 -17.18
N GLN A 210 15.03 11.18 -18.43
CA GLN A 210 15.76 10.48 -19.48
C GLN A 210 16.94 11.38 -19.88
N PRO A 211 18.19 10.87 -19.92
CA PRO A 211 19.29 11.64 -20.49
C PRO A 211 19.08 11.79 -22.01
N ASP A 212 19.22 13.01 -22.52
CA ASP A 212 19.05 13.35 -23.94
C ASP A 212 19.91 12.45 -24.85
N GLU A 213 19.33 12.04 -25.99
CA GLU A 213 19.86 11.08 -26.98
C GLU A 213 21.17 11.49 -27.71
N GLY A 214 21.97 12.40 -27.15
CA GLY A 214 23.22 12.89 -27.76
C GLY A 214 24.51 12.26 -27.25
N PHE A 215 24.49 11.53 -26.12
CA PHE A 215 25.69 10.92 -25.53
C PHE A 215 25.60 9.40 -25.63
N VAL A 216 26.51 8.83 -26.41
CA VAL A 216 26.70 7.39 -26.67
C VAL A 216 26.32 6.55 -25.45
N LYS A 217 25.40 5.59 -25.62
CA LYS A 217 25.04 4.52 -24.67
C LYS A 217 26.30 3.71 -24.28
N SER A 218 27.11 4.28 -23.40
CA SER A 218 28.31 3.70 -22.83
C SER A 218 28.02 3.53 -21.35
N ALA A 219 27.62 2.32 -20.98
CA ALA A 219 27.18 1.88 -19.65
C ALA A 219 25.77 2.34 -19.21
N PRO A 220 24.94 1.42 -18.68
CA PRO A 220 23.70 1.79 -18.00
C PRO A 220 24.08 2.54 -16.73
N SER A 221 23.90 3.86 -16.71
CA SER A 221 24.02 4.63 -15.47
C SER A 221 23.02 4.07 -14.47
N SER A 222 23.51 3.68 -13.29
CA SER A 222 22.86 2.93 -12.21
C SER A 222 21.61 3.56 -11.57
N ASN A 223 21.01 4.57 -12.21
CA ASN A 223 19.93 5.38 -11.65
C ASN A 223 18.64 5.36 -12.49
N ASP A 224 18.59 4.54 -13.55
CA ASP A 224 17.35 4.34 -14.30
C ASP A 224 16.49 3.26 -13.63
N ALA A 225 15.30 3.62 -13.19
CA ALA A 225 14.40 2.71 -12.49
C ALA A 225 13.55 1.93 -13.52
N PHE A 226 13.73 0.62 -13.57
CA PHE A 226 13.01 -0.26 -14.48
C PHE A 226 11.52 -0.41 -14.09
N VAL A 227 11.24 -0.62 -12.80
CA VAL A 227 9.87 -0.80 -12.28
C VAL A 227 9.45 0.36 -11.38
N PHE A 228 8.26 0.89 -11.59
CA PHE A 228 7.64 1.84 -10.67
C PHE A 228 6.41 1.21 -10.03
N MET A 229 6.52 0.83 -8.76
CA MET A 229 5.46 0.22 -7.96
C MET A 229 4.53 1.28 -7.37
N ILE A 230 3.23 1.15 -7.61
CA ILE A 230 2.23 2.12 -7.18
C ILE A 230 1.06 1.41 -6.53
N SER A 231 0.65 1.88 -5.35
CA SER A 231 -0.66 1.49 -4.83
C SER A 231 -1.77 2.13 -5.68
N THR A 232 -2.76 1.36 -6.15
CA THR A 232 -3.79 1.87 -7.08
C THR A 232 -4.48 3.15 -6.57
N ARG A 233 -4.68 3.24 -5.24
CA ARG A 233 -5.23 4.45 -4.59
C ARG A 233 -4.29 5.65 -4.65
N ALA A 234 -2.99 5.46 -4.44
CA ALA A 234 -2.00 6.53 -4.56
C ALA A 234 -1.72 6.91 -6.04
N GLY A 235 -2.03 6.03 -7.00
CA GLY A 235 -2.02 6.35 -8.43
C GLY A 235 -3.18 7.26 -8.87
N GLY A 236 -4.25 7.36 -8.08
CA GLY A 236 -5.43 8.15 -8.38
C GLY A 236 -5.22 9.67 -8.37
N VAL A 237 -4.16 10.19 -7.72
CA VAL A 237 -3.96 11.62 -7.43
C VAL A 237 -3.31 12.45 -8.54
N GLY A 238 -3.51 12.14 -9.82
CA GLY A 238 -3.14 13.08 -10.89
C GLY A 238 -1.70 13.00 -11.41
N LEU A 239 -0.99 11.88 -11.22
CA LEU A 239 0.42 11.75 -11.59
C LEU A 239 0.64 11.76 -13.13
N ASN A 240 1.85 12.14 -13.56
CA ASN A 240 2.29 12.09 -14.96
C ASN A 240 3.45 11.10 -15.08
N LEU A 241 3.20 9.93 -15.67
CA LEU A 241 4.15 8.80 -15.73
C LEU A 241 4.32 8.32 -17.18
N VAL A 242 4.45 9.28 -18.08
CA VAL A 242 4.55 9.05 -19.53
C VAL A 242 5.83 8.31 -19.94
N ALA A 243 6.85 8.32 -19.08
CA ALA A 243 8.10 7.58 -19.32
C ALA A 243 7.93 6.05 -19.32
N ALA A 244 6.82 5.52 -18.78
CA ALA A 244 6.52 4.10 -18.83
C ALA A 244 5.68 3.76 -20.06
N ASP A 245 6.01 2.64 -20.70
CA ASP A 245 5.29 2.11 -21.85
C ASP A 245 4.41 0.90 -21.48
N THR A 246 4.72 0.23 -20.37
CA THR A 246 4.03 -0.99 -19.96
C THR A 246 3.38 -0.79 -18.60
N VAL A 247 2.11 -1.17 -18.47
CA VAL A 247 1.33 -1.10 -17.22
C VAL A 247 0.87 -2.50 -16.87
N ILE A 248 1.20 -2.97 -15.67
CA ILE A 248 0.80 -4.27 -15.15
C ILE A 248 -0.06 -4.06 -13.91
N PHE A 249 -1.27 -4.60 -13.93
CA PHE A 249 -2.16 -4.65 -12.79
C PHE A 249 -2.04 -6.03 -12.13
N TYR A 250 -1.37 -6.08 -10.98
CA TYR A 250 -1.22 -7.30 -10.18
C TYR A 250 -2.52 -7.66 -9.45
N GLU A 251 -3.27 -6.63 -9.02
CA GLU A 251 -4.58 -6.73 -8.37
C GLU A 251 -5.54 -5.72 -9.00
N GLN A 252 -6.78 -6.14 -9.27
CA GLN A 252 -7.85 -5.30 -9.85
C GLN A 252 -8.70 -4.64 -8.76
N ASP A 253 -9.21 -3.42 -9.01
CA ASP A 253 -10.16 -2.77 -8.12
C ASP A 253 -11.61 -3.20 -8.41
N TRP A 254 -12.49 -3.05 -7.42
CA TRP A 254 -13.93 -3.22 -7.60
C TRP A 254 -14.56 -2.14 -8.50
N ASN A 255 -13.89 -1.00 -8.61
CA ASN A 255 -14.28 0.11 -9.45
C ASN A 255 -13.33 0.19 -10.67
N PRO A 256 -13.79 -0.19 -11.88
CA PRO A 256 -12.96 -0.14 -13.10
C PRO A 256 -12.50 1.28 -13.45
N GLN A 257 -13.19 2.31 -12.96
CA GLN A 257 -12.79 3.69 -13.22
C GLN A 257 -11.47 4.06 -12.54
N VAL A 258 -11.15 3.44 -11.40
CA VAL A 258 -9.89 3.66 -10.70
C VAL A 258 -8.73 3.08 -11.52
N ASP A 259 -8.90 1.86 -12.02
CA ASP A 259 -7.88 1.19 -12.85
C ASP A 259 -7.70 1.89 -14.19
N LYS A 260 -8.79 2.30 -14.85
CA LYS A 260 -8.71 3.14 -16.07
C LYS A 260 -8.02 4.47 -15.81
N GLN A 261 -8.25 5.10 -14.66
CA GLN A 261 -7.59 6.33 -14.29
C GLN A 261 -6.08 6.12 -14.05
N ALA A 262 -5.69 4.97 -13.47
CA ALA A 262 -4.31 4.57 -13.29
C ALA A 262 -3.61 4.32 -14.64
N LEU A 263 -4.26 3.62 -15.58
CA LEU A 263 -3.74 3.41 -16.94
C LEU A 263 -3.52 4.72 -17.70
N GLN A 264 -4.44 5.67 -17.54
CA GLN A 264 -4.35 7.02 -18.13
C GLN A 264 -3.19 7.87 -17.56
N ARG A 265 -2.45 7.39 -16.56
CA ARG A 265 -1.22 8.04 -16.07
C ARG A 265 -0.03 7.84 -17.02
N ALA A 266 0.00 6.68 -17.70
CA ALA A 266 0.99 6.36 -18.73
C ALA A 266 0.46 6.68 -20.14
N HIS A 267 -0.77 6.27 -20.46
CA HIS A 267 -1.41 6.63 -21.73
C HIS A 267 -1.95 8.06 -21.65
N ARG A 268 -1.09 9.04 -21.87
CA ARG A 268 -1.43 10.47 -21.83
C ARG A 268 -0.70 11.24 -22.94
N ILE A 269 -1.17 12.45 -23.21
CA ILE A 269 -0.48 13.41 -24.08
C ILE A 269 0.99 13.52 -23.65
N GLY A 270 1.91 13.33 -24.59
CA GLY A 270 3.35 13.23 -24.37
C GLY A 270 3.90 11.81 -24.52
N GLN A 271 3.04 10.79 -24.53
CA GLN A 271 3.46 9.41 -24.78
C GLN A 271 3.84 9.22 -26.25
N MET A 272 5.03 8.69 -26.47
CA MET A 272 5.60 8.43 -27.79
C MET A 272 5.61 6.93 -28.12
N SER A 273 5.65 6.08 -27.09
CA SER A 273 5.68 4.62 -27.24
C SER A 273 4.29 4.01 -27.20
N HIS A 274 4.12 2.88 -27.89
CA HIS A 274 2.92 2.06 -27.78
C HIS A 274 2.72 1.59 -26.33
N VAL A 275 1.51 1.78 -25.78
CA VAL A 275 1.22 1.43 -24.38
C VAL A 275 0.60 0.04 -24.29
N LEU A 276 1.19 -0.82 -23.47
CA LEU A 276 0.67 -2.16 -23.19
C LEU A 276 0.12 -2.23 -21.76
N SER A 277 -1.15 -2.58 -21.60
CA SER A 277 -1.79 -2.81 -20.30
C SER A 277 -2.03 -4.30 -20.10
N ILE A 278 -1.50 -4.87 -19.03
CA ILE A 278 -1.61 -6.30 -18.68
C ILE A 278 -2.35 -6.44 -17.35
N ASN A 279 -3.46 -7.17 -17.35
CA ASN A 279 -4.22 -7.51 -16.16
C ASN A 279 -3.91 -8.96 -15.77
N LEU A 280 -3.34 -9.19 -14.58
CA LEU A 280 -3.11 -10.54 -14.07
C LEU A 280 -4.31 -11.01 -13.23
N VAL A 281 -4.88 -12.16 -13.58
CA VAL A 281 -6.11 -12.69 -12.99
C VAL A 281 -5.94 -14.15 -12.64
N THR A 282 -6.16 -14.54 -11.39
CA THR A 282 -6.09 -15.96 -11.03
C THR A 282 -7.34 -16.70 -11.53
N GLU A 283 -7.13 -17.80 -12.25
CA GLU A 283 -8.18 -18.69 -12.75
C GLU A 283 -8.98 -19.36 -11.63
N HIS A 284 -10.26 -19.62 -11.90
CA HIS A 284 -11.21 -20.27 -10.99
C HIS A 284 -11.28 -19.60 -9.61
N SER A 285 -11.09 -18.27 -9.56
CA SER A 285 -11.01 -17.53 -8.31
C SER A 285 -12.04 -16.41 -8.21
N ILE A 286 -12.09 -15.77 -7.04
CA ILE A 286 -12.88 -14.56 -6.81
C ILE A 286 -12.50 -13.40 -7.74
N GLU A 287 -11.29 -13.39 -8.31
CA GLU A 287 -10.84 -12.32 -9.19
C GLU A 287 -11.59 -12.29 -10.52
N GLU A 288 -11.97 -13.45 -11.07
CA GLU A 288 -12.84 -13.51 -12.26
C GLU A 288 -14.19 -12.85 -12.02
N VAL A 289 -14.78 -13.08 -10.84
CA VAL A 289 -16.06 -12.49 -10.45
C VAL A 289 -15.91 -10.98 -10.32
N ILE A 290 -14.80 -10.50 -9.74
CA ILE A 290 -14.50 -9.07 -9.62
C ILE A 290 -14.41 -8.43 -11.01
N ILE A 291 -13.71 -9.07 -11.95
CA ILE A 291 -13.56 -8.55 -13.32
C ILE A 291 -14.89 -8.55 -14.06
N ARG A 292 -15.63 -9.65 -14.08
CA ARG A 292 -16.97 -9.70 -14.72
C ARG A 292 -17.90 -8.60 -14.16
N ARG A 293 -17.81 -8.30 -12.87
CA ARG A 293 -18.57 -7.22 -12.23
C ARG A 293 -18.05 -5.84 -12.63
N ALA A 294 -16.73 -5.65 -12.67
CA ALA A 294 -16.12 -4.41 -13.11
C ALA A 294 -16.51 -4.10 -14.57
N GLU A 295 -16.51 -5.10 -15.44
CA GLU A 295 -16.97 -4.95 -16.83
C GLU A 295 -18.45 -4.60 -16.93
N ARG A 296 -19.32 -5.26 -16.15
CA ARG A 296 -20.75 -4.89 -16.09
C ARG A 296 -20.96 -3.45 -15.65
N LYS A 297 -20.23 -3.00 -14.62
CA LYS A 297 -20.26 -1.59 -14.17
C LYS A 297 -19.76 -0.63 -15.25
N LEU A 298 -18.74 -1.03 -16.00
CA LEU A 298 -18.20 -0.23 -17.09
C LEU A 298 -19.21 -0.14 -18.25
N ASN A 299 -19.86 -1.24 -18.62
CA ASN A 299 -20.89 -1.27 -19.66
C ASN A 299 -22.07 -0.37 -19.29
N LEU A 300 -22.57 -0.48 -18.06
CA LEU A 300 -23.62 0.42 -17.55
C LEU A 300 -23.20 1.90 -17.64
N SER A 301 -21.95 2.22 -17.30
CA SER A 301 -21.43 3.59 -17.43
C SER A 301 -21.31 4.03 -18.89
N ASN A 302 -20.97 3.12 -19.80
CA ASN A 302 -20.89 3.40 -21.23
C ASN A 302 -22.28 3.57 -21.85
N ASP A 303 -23.29 2.84 -21.39
CA ASP A 303 -24.66 2.99 -21.87
C ASP A 303 -25.24 4.34 -21.48
N VAL A 304 -24.96 4.81 -20.26
CA VAL A 304 -25.43 6.11 -19.76
C VAL A 304 -24.71 7.27 -20.43
N VAL A 305 -23.41 7.17 -20.71
CA VAL A 305 -22.60 8.32 -21.14
C VAL A 305 -22.09 8.23 -22.59
N GLY A 306 -22.21 7.07 -23.24
CA GLY A 306 -21.80 6.83 -24.61
C GLY A 306 -22.65 7.59 -25.63
N GLN A 307 -21.97 8.07 -26.68
CA GLN A 307 -22.60 8.80 -27.80
C GLN A 307 -23.25 7.89 -28.84
N LYS A 308 -22.92 6.59 -28.86
CA LYS A 308 -23.57 5.62 -29.73
C LYS A 308 -24.86 5.15 -29.07
N ASP A 309 -25.99 5.34 -29.76
CA ASP A 309 -27.23 4.62 -29.48
C ASP A 309 -27.01 3.17 -29.94
N ASN A 310 -26.23 2.40 -29.18
CA ASN A 310 -26.13 0.97 -29.43
C ASN A 310 -27.50 0.37 -29.10
N ASP A 311 -28.00 -0.52 -29.96
CA ASP A 311 -29.25 -1.24 -29.71
C ASP A 311 -29.13 -2.02 -28.41
N ILE A 312 -29.77 -1.47 -27.39
CA ILE A 312 -29.90 -2.05 -26.07
C ILE A 312 -30.74 -3.35 -26.22
N GLN A 313 -30.09 -4.45 -26.59
CA GLN A 313 -30.68 -5.80 -26.68
C GLN A 313 -30.22 -6.71 -25.53
N ASP A 314 -29.08 -6.41 -24.88
CA ASP A 314 -28.45 -7.31 -23.89
C ASP A 314 -28.72 -7.00 -22.40
N ILE A 315 -29.66 -6.10 -22.08
CA ILE A 315 -30.00 -5.79 -20.67
C ILE A 315 -30.62 -7.00 -19.93
N GLY A 316 -31.11 -8.03 -20.65
CA GLY A 316 -31.78 -9.20 -20.08
C GLY A 316 -30.93 -10.12 -19.19
N LYS A 317 -29.61 -9.93 -19.11
CA LYS A 317 -28.69 -10.74 -18.27
C LYS A 317 -28.13 -10.00 -17.04
N LEU A 318 -28.73 -8.89 -16.60
CA LEU A 318 -28.31 -8.23 -15.36
C LEU A 318 -28.90 -8.90 -14.11
N GLY A 319 -28.29 -10.00 -13.68
CA GLY A 319 -28.55 -10.62 -12.38
C GLY A 319 -28.12 -9.74 -11.21
N GLY A 320 -29.00 -9.56 -10.22
CA GLY A 320 -28.77 -8.72 -9.04
C GLY A 320 -27.56 -9.17 -8.19
N GLU A 321 -27.06 -8.26 -7.33
CA GLU A 321 -25.85 -8.47 -6.51
C GLU A 321 -25.90 -9.75 -5.66
N ALA A 322 -27.08 -10.23 -5.29
CA ALA A 322 -27.28 -11.48 -4.54
C ALA A 322 -27.13 -12.76 -5.40
N VAL A 323 -27.43 -12.70 -6.70
CA VAL A 323 -27.28 -13.82 -7.66
C VAL A 323 -25.81 -14.07 -7.94
N ASP A 324 -25.01 -13.00 -8.00
CA ASP A 324 -23.57 -13.03 -8.25
C ASP A 324 -22.76 -13.57 -7.05
N ILE A 325 -23.23 -13.33 -5.82
CA ILE A 325 -22.64 -13.92 -4.61
C ILE A 325 -22.98 -15.42 -4.52
N ARG A 326 -24.08 -15.88 -5.13
CA ARG A 326 -24.31 -17.32 -5.38
C ARG A 326 -23.38 -17.86 -6.46
N SER A 327 -22.96 -17.07 -7.43
CA SER A 327 -21.93 -17.46 -8.43
C SER A 327 -20.54 -17.66 -7.80
N LEU A 328 -20.25 -16.94 -6.71
CA LEU A 328 -19.11 -17.16 -5.81
C LEU A 328 -19.12 -18.59 -5.18
N ILE A 329 -20.32 -19.11 -4.91
CA ILE A 329 -20.55 -20.50 -4.44
C ILE A 329 -20.53 -21.49 -5.62
N PHE A 330 -20.88 -21.06 -6.83
CA PHE A 330 -20.83 -21.91 -8.03
C PHE A 330 -19.39 -22.13 -8.55
N GLY A 331 -18.51 -21.13 -8.48
CA GLY A 331 -17.07 -21.31 -8.78
C GLY A 331 -16.36 -22.26 -7.79
N LEU A 332 -16.96 -22.47 -6.63
CA LEU A 332 -16.56 -23.43 -5.60
C LEU A 332 -16.82 -24.90 -6.03
N GLN A 333 -17.74 -25.11 -6.98
CA GLN A 333 -18.14 -26.41 -7.51
C GLN A 333 -17.17 -26.96 -8.58
N ILE A 334 -16.16 -26.17 -8.97
CA ILE A 334 -15.12 -26.53 -9.94
C ILE A 334 -13.90 -27.18 -9.25
N PHE A 335 -13.73 -27.00 -7.94
CA PHE A 335 -12.66 -27.66 -7.19
C PHE A 335 -13.13 -28.99 -6.65
N ASP A 336 -13.16 -30.00 -7.51
CA ASP A 336 -13.35 -31.37 -7.06
C ASP A 336 -12.14 -31.79 -6.19
N PRO A 337 -12.33 -32.36 -4.98
CA PRO A 337 -11.23 -32.74 -4.10
C PRO A 337 -10.34 -33.85 -4.67
N THR A 338 -10.77 -34.51 -5.75
CA THR A 338 -9.98 -35.50 -6.52
C THR A 338 -8.86 -34.86 -7.34
N ASP A 339 -8.94 -33.57 -7.69
CA ASP A 339 -7.89 -32.87 -8.43
C ASP A 339 -6.74 -32.36 -7.53
N VAL A 340 -6.90 -32.42 -6.20
CA VAL A 340 -5.82 -32.04 -5.26
C VAL A 340 -4.72 -33.11 -5.22
N THR A 341 -5.01 -34.32 -5.67
CA THR A 341 -4.06 -35.45 -5.69
C THR A 341 -3.25 -35.58 -6.98
N ALA A 342 -3.57 -34.81 -8.02
CA ALA A 342 -2.84 -34.83 -9.28
C ALA A 342 -2.26 -33.44 -9.60
N GLU A 343 -1.04 -33.44 -10.16
CA GLU A 343 -0.29 -32.28 -10.65
C GLU A 343 0.61 -31.57 -9.63
N ASN A 344 1.79 -32.16 -9.42
CA ASN A 344 3.02 -31.38 -9.43
C ASN A 344 2.98 -30.42 -10.63
N LEU A 345 3.37 -29.16 -10.46
CA LEU A 345 3.57 -28.19 -11.54
C LEU A 345 4.37 -28.85 -12.67
N SER A 346 3.68 -29.35 -13.69
CA SER A 346 4.33 -30.06 -14.77
C SER A 346 5.05 -29.02 -15.65
N GLU A 347 6.19 -29.38 -16.22
CA GLU A 347 6.92 -28.55 -17.18
C GLU A 347 6.03 -28.01 -18.32
N LYS A 348 4.91 -28.72 -18.60
CA LYS A 348 3.87 -28.30 -19.54
C LYS A 348 3.20 -26.97 -19.15
N ASN A 349 2.83 -26.79 -17.88
CA ASN A 349 2.17 -25.55 -17.43
C ASN A 349 3.12 -24.34 -17.53
N ILE A 350 4.41 -24.53 -17.27
CA ILE A 350 5.44 -23.48 -17.42
C ILE A 350 5.69 -23.16 -18.90
N ASN A 351 5.68 -24.17 -19.76
CA ASN A 351 5.82 -23.99 -21.21
C ASN A 351 4.60 -23.29 -21.81
N ASP A 352 3.39 -23.62 -21.35
CA ASP A 352 2.15 -22.94 -21.75
C ASP A 352 2.17 -21.48 -21.29
N LEU A 353 2.66 -21.21 -20.08
CA LEU A 353 2.86 -19.85 -19.56
C LEU A 353 3.90 -19.06 -20.38
N ASN A 354 5.00 -19.71 -20.74
CA ASN A 354 6.03 -19.13 -21.60
C ASN A 354 5.49 -18.83 -23.01
N ALA A 355 4.61 -19.68 -23.54
CA ALA A 355 3.92 -19.49 -24.80
C ALA A 355 2.91 -18.33 -24.73
N MET A 356 2.14 -18.22 -23.63
CA MET A 356 1.26 -17.08 -23.37
C MET A 356 2.06 -15.77 -23.32
N THR A 357 3.17 -15.78 -22.59
CA THR A 357 4.08 -14.64 -22.47
C THR A 357 4.68 -14.28 -23.84
N ASN A 358 5.00 -15.26 -24.69
CA ASN A 358 5.50 -15.03 -26.06
C ASN A 358 4.41 -14.36 -26.90
N LYS A 359 3.17 -14.84 -26.84
CA LYS A 359 2.04 -14.23 -27.55
C LYS A 359 1.81 -12.78 -27.13
N VAL A 360 1.89 -12.47 -25.83
CA VAL A 360 1.75 -11.09 -25.31
C VAL A 360 2.82 -10.16 -25.92
N ILE A 361 4.06 -10.64 -26.06
CA ILE A 361 5.17 -9.88 -26.64
C ILE A 361 5.06 -9.80 -28.18
N GLU A 362 4.61 -10.87 -28.84
CA GLU A 362 4.35 -10.86 -30.28
C GLU A 362 3.22 -9.88 -30.64
N MET A 363 2.17 -9.79 -29.82
CA MET A 363 1.11 -8.79 -29.99
C MET A 363 1.65 -7.36 -29.92
N ARG A 364 2.66 -7.12 -29.09
CA ARG A 364 3.35 -5.83 -29.03
C ARG A 364 4.11 -5.52 -30.32
N LYS A 365 4.74 -6.53 -30.94
CA LYS A 365 5.55 -6.38 -32.16
C LYS A 365 4.72 -6.26 -33.44
N ASN A 366 3.60 -6.97 -33.52
CA ASN A 366 2.83 -7.09 -34.77
C ASN A 366 1.82 -5.96 -35.02
N GLY A 367 1.66 -5.00 -34.11
CA GLY A 367 0.95 -3.74 -34.35
C GLY A 367 -0.31 -3.91 -35.21
N THR A 368 -1.27 -4.74 -34.78
CA THR A 368 -2.41 -5.06 -35.62
C THR A 368 -3.30 -3.83 -35.79
N SER A 369 -3.22 -3.23 -36.97
CA SER A 369 -4.24 -2.35 -37.53
C SER A 369 -5.50 -3.17 -37.83
N GLN A 370 -6.24 -3.56 -36.79
CA GLN A 370 -7.64 -3.92 -36.92
C GLN A 370 -8.45 -3.05 -35.98
N LYS A 371 -9.29 -2.21 -36.60
CA LYS A 371 -10.37 -1.49 -35.95
C LYS A 371 -11.33 -2.51 -35.35
N ASP A 372 -11.13 -2.88 -34.09
CA ASP A 372 -12.16 -3.39 -33.18
C ASP A 372 -11.54 -3.52 -31.79
N ASP A 373 -12.19 -2.93 -30.78
CA ASP A 373 -11.91 -3.14 -29.36
C ASP A 373 -12.27 -4.60 -28.96
N GLN A 374 -11.57 -5.59 -29.51
CA GLN A 374 -11.77 -7.01 -29.18
C GLN A 374 -10.86 -7.43 -28.03
N ARG A 375 -11.49 -7.71 -26.89
CA ARG A 375 -10.93 -8.48 -25.78
C ARG A 375 -10.53 -9.86 -26.31
N PHE A 376 -9.25 -10.21 -26.21
CA PHE A 376 -8.80 -11.58 -26.41
C PHE A 376 -8.56 -12.24 -25.05
N GLU A 377 -9.41 -13.20 -24.71
CA GLU A 377 -9.18 -14.17 -23.62
C GLU A 377 -8.26 -15.27 -24.18
N ILE A 378 -7.05 -15.43 -23.64
CA ILE A 378 -6.23 -16.60 -23.97
C ILE A 378 -6.71 -17.76 -23.10
N ASN A 379 -7.74 -18.47 -23.57
CA ASN A 379 -8.10 -19.81 -23.09
C ASN A 379 -7.54 -20.86 -24.06
N PRO A 380 -7.04 -22.03 -23.59
CA PRO A 380 -6.41 -23.05 -24.43
C PRO A 380 -7.38 -23.81 -25.35
N THR A 381 -8.68 -23.53 -25.29
CA THR A 381 -9.70 -24.28 -26.04
C THR A 381 -10.70 -23.34 -26.71
N THR A 382 -10.43 -22.96 -27.96
CA THR A 382 -11.46 -22.73 -29.01
C THR A 382 -10.81 -22.37 -30.35
N LEU A 383 -10.57 -23.41 -31.17
CA LEU A 383 -10.58 -23.33 -32.63
C LEU A 383 -11.90 -23.94 -33.08
N LEU A 384 -12.84 -23.13 -33.60
CA LEU A 384 -13.87 -23.49 -34.61
C LEU A 384 -14.80 -22.27 -34.88
N ASP A 385 -14.50 -21.63 -36.03
CA ASP A 385 -15.35 -20.96 -37.04
C ASP A 385 -16.33 -19.79 -36.75
N ASN A 386 -15.96 -18.61 -37.28
CA ASN A 386 -16.61 -17.73 -38.31
C ASN A 386 -18.09 -18.03 -38.74
N GLU A 387 -19.00 -17.09 -39.12
CA GLU A 387 -18.86 -15.88 -39.97
C GLU A 387 -20.19 -15.03 -40.08
N LEU A 388 -20.04 -13.71 -40.38
CA LEU A 388 -20.84 -12.78 -41.24
C LEU A 388 -22.30 -12.27 -40.93
N MET A 389 -22.50 -10.93 -40.87
CA MET A 389 -22.99 -10.07 -41.99
C MET A 389 -23.25 -8.58 -41.60
N LYS A 390 -23.08 -7.69 -42.59
CA LYS A 390 -23.16 -6.20 -42.58
C LYS A 390 -24.58 -5.67 -42.90
N SER A 391 -24.90 -4.43 -42.48
CA SER A 391 -25.46 -3.36 -43.35
C SER A 391 -25.66 -2.01 -42.62
N ASN A 392 -25.71 -0.93 -43.40
CA ASN A 392 -25.74 0.52 -43.08
C ASN A 392 -26.63 1.19 -44.16
N PRO A 393 -26.94 2.51 -44.17
CA PRO A 393 -27.58 3.38 -43.18
C PRO A 393 -28.79 4.17 -43.77
N GLY A 394 -29.56 4.89 -42.95
CA GLY A 394 -30.65 5.77 -43.41
C GLY A 394 -30.69 7.11 -42.67
N SER A 395 -30.49 8.20 -43.40
CA SER A 395 -30.45 9.59 -42.94
C SER A 395 -31.84 10.19 -42.70
N THR A 396 -32.01 10.99 -41.64
CA THR A 396 -33.01 12.08 -41.61
C THR A 396 -32.48 13.27 -40.80
N LYS A 397 -32.36 14.43 -41.45
CA LYS A 397 -32.15 15.74 -40.83
C LYS A 397 -33.48 16.26 -40.30
N PHE A 398 -33.50 16.81 -39.09
CA PHE A 398 -34.51 17.77 -38.66
C PHE A 398 -33.86 18.83 -37.75
N ASP A 399 -33.86 20.07 -38.25
CA ASP A 399 -33.56 21.29 -37.49
C ASP A 399 -34.72 21.62 -36.56
N CYS A 400 -34.42 22.15 -35.37
CA CYS A 400 -35.37 22.92 -34.57
C CYS A 400 -34.64 24.11 -33.96
N LYS A 401 -34.92 25.30 -34.49
CA LYS A 401 -34.49 26.60 -33.96
C LYS A 401 -35.16 26.82 -32.60
N LEU A 402 -34.40 27.26 -31.60
CA LEU A 402 -34.93 27.71 -30.31
C LEU A 402 -34.14 28.92 -29.77
N ASP A 403 -34.90 29.80 -29.12
CA ASP A 403 -34.68 31.24 -28.87
C ASP A 403 -33.33 31.67 -28.27
N GLU A 404 -32.67 32.57 -28.99
CA GLU A 404 -31.40 33.25 -28.71
C GLU A 404 -31.48 34.24 -27.52
N ALA A 405 -32.69 34.64 -27.12
CA ALA A 405 -32.92 35.63 -26.06
C ALA A 405 -32.74 35.07 -24.64
N ALA A 406 -33.03 33.79 -24.41
CA ALA A 406 -32.84 33.15 -23.10
C ALA A 406 -31.35 32.93 -22.77
N TYR A 407 -30.52 32.79 -23.80
CA TYR A 407 -29.08 32.57 -23.70
C TYR A 407 -28.33 33.83 -23.23
N LEU A 408 -28.68 35.00 -23.78
CA LEU A 408 -28.00 36.27 -23.45
C LEU A 408 -28.29 36.76 -22.02
N SER A 409 -29.50 36.53 -21.51
CA SER A 409 -29.86 36.83 -20.11
C SER A 409 -29.04 36.03 -19.09
N TRP A 410 -28.56 34.85 -19.47
CA TRP A 410 -27.81 33.96 -18.61
C TRP A 410 -26.31 34.32 -18.55
N VAL A 411 -25.77 34.85 -19.65
CA VAL A 411 -24.36 35.27 -19.77
C VAL A 411 -24.07 36.51 -18.91
N GLU A 412 -25.02 37.43 -18.77
CA GLU A 412 -24.86 38.62 -17.91
C GLU A 412 -24.79 38.26 -16.43
N LYS A 413 -25.65 37.34 -15.96
CA LYS A 413 -25.64 36.84 -14.57
C LYS A 413 -24.34 36.10 -14.21
N PHE A 414 -23.68 35.51 -15.20
CA PHE A 414 -22.40 34.81 -15.01
C PHE A 414 -21.21 35.77 -14.83
N ARG A 415 -21.28 36.95 -15.47
CA ARG A 415 -20.23 37.98 -15.37
C ARG A 415 -20.20 38.63 -13.98
N GLU A 416 -21.36 38.79 -13.35
CA GLU A 416 -21.50 39.35 -12.00
C GLU A 416 -20.93 38.41 -10.92
N ALA A 417 -21.13 37.10 -11.07
CA ALA A 417 -20.61 36.09 -10.13
C ALA A 417 -19.06 36.01 -10.13
N SER A 418 -18.43 36.23 -11.30
CA SER A 418 -16.98 36.12 -11.47
C SER A 418 -16.20 37.29 -10.85
N GLN A 419 -16.81 38.47 -10.75
CA GLN A 419 -16.18 39.65 -10.13
C GLN A 419 -16.07 39.53 -8.60
N SER A 420 -17.00 38.80 -7.96
CA SER A 420 -16.97 38.55 -6.50
C SER A 420 -15.81 37.67 -6.02
N LEU A 421 -15.21 36.88 -6.91
CA LEU A 421 -14.15 35.93 -6.56
C LEU A 421 -12.74 36.54 -6.60
N ALA A 422 -12.56 37.63 -7.36
CA ALA A 422 -11.26 38.29 -7.57
C ALA A 422 -10.77 39.06 -6.33
N ASP A 423 -11.67 39.61 -5.51
CA ASP A 423 -11.33 40.39 -4.31
C ASP A 423 -10.72 39.55 -3.16
N SER A 424 -10.78 38.22 -3.25
CA SER A 424 -10.27 37.30 -2.22
C SER A 424 -8.75 37.04 -2.29
N THR A 425 -8.08 37.43 -3.37
CA THR A 425 -6.68 37.04 -3.68
C THR A 425 -5.60 37.98 -3.14
N LEU A 426 -5.95 39.14 -2.56
CA LEU A 426 -4.99 40.11 -2.00
C LEU A 426 -4.59 39.87 -0.52
N SER A 427 -5.01 38.76 0.10
CA SER A 427 -4.85 38.52 1.55
C SER A 427 -3.69 37.59 1.98
N LEU A 428 -2.90 37.06 1.04
CA LEU A 428 -1.88 36.02 1.33
C LEU A 428 -0.53 36.56 1.83
N GLY A 429 -0.21 37.84 1.61
CA GLY A 429 1.07 38.43 2.02
C GLY A 429 1.21 38.73 3.52
N LYS A 430 0.11 38.98 4.24
CA LYS A 430 0.13 39.33 5.68
C LYS A 430 0.28 38.12 6.62
N ARG A 431 0.06 36.89 6.13
CA ARG A 431 0.10 35.66 6.95
C ARG A 431 1.52 35.13 7.23
N ARG A 432 2.51 35.42 6.39
CA ARG A 432 3.90 34.95 6.59
C ARG A 432 4.59 35.62 7.79
N ASN A 433 4.47 36.94 7.94
CA ASN A 433 5.12 37.68 9.04
C ASN A 433 4.50 37.40 10.43
N VAL A 434 3.22 37.00 10.47
CA VAL A 434 2.54 36.60 11.72
C VAL A 434 3.03 35.22 12.18
N LEU A 435 3.26 34.29 11.25
CA LEU A 435 3.76 32.94 11.54
C LEU A 435 5.18 32.97 12.14
N GLU A 436 6.08 33.79 11.61
CA GLU A 436 7.45 33.92 12.12
C GLU A 436 7.50 34.58 13.52
N LYS A 437 6.64 35.59 13.75
CA LYS A 437 6.52 36.23 15.07
C LYS A 437 5.88 35.30 16.11
N MET A 438 4.96 34.42 15.69
CA MET A 438 4.41 33.37 16.55
C MET A 438 5.42 32.24 16.83
N GLN A 439 6.35 31.94 15.92
CA GLN A 439 7.41 30.96 16.14
C GLN A 439 8.45 31.45 17.15
N SER A 440 8.96 32.68 17.00
CA SER A 440 9.97 33.25 17.92
C SER A 440 9.43 33.44 19.35
N THR A 441 8.16 33.85 19.49
CA THR A 441 7.50 33.93 20.79
C THR A 441 7.29 32.56 21.44
N ARG A 442 6.99 31.52 20.65
CA ARG A 442 6.86 30.13 21.13
C ARG A 442 8.20 29.54 21.56
N GLU A 443 9.29 29.88 20.87
CA GLU A 443 10.65 29.48 21.26
C GLU A 443 11.11 30.17 22.55
N ALA A 444 10.81 31.47 22.71
CA ALA A 444 11.09 32.19 23.96
C ALA A 444 10.29 31.63 25.15
N GLN A 445 9.02 31.24 24.94
CA GLN A 445 8.20 30.57 25.94
C GLN A 445 8.76 29.18 26.31
N LYS A 446 9.26 28.42 25.34
CA LYS A 446 9.93 27.13 25.59
C LYS A 446 11.20 27.30 26.44
N LYS A 447 12.05 28.29 26.12
CA LYS A 447 13.27 28.59 26.90
C LYS A 447 12.96 28.98 28.35
N LYS A 448 11.97 29.86 28.55
CA LYS A 448 11.52 30.24 29.89
C LYS A 448 10.92 29.06 30.66
N ALA A 449 10.20 28.17 29.98
CA ALA A 449 9.67 26.94 30.59
C ALA A 449 10.78 25.95 30.97
N THR A 450 11.84 25.82 30.16
CA THR A 450 13.00 24.98 30.48
C THR A 450 13.81 25.54 31.65
N GLU A 451 13.99 26.86 31.72
CA GLU A 451 14.67 27.53 32.84
C GLU A 451 13.91 27.33 34.16
N ASN A 452 12.59 27.52 34.14
CA ASN A 452 11.75 27.25 35.31
C ASN A 452 11.76 25.76 35.72
N LYS A 453 11.88 24.84 34.77
CA LYS A 453 12.00 23.39 35.02
C LYS A 453 13.33 23.07 35.69
N LEU A 454 14.43 23.64 35.19
CA LEU A 454 15.77 23.48 35.77
C LEU A 454 15.83 24.04 37.21
N ALA A 455 15.27 25.23 37.45
CA ALA A 455 15.17 25.81 38.80
C ALA A 455 14.35 24.93 39.76
N LYS A 456 13.28 24.28 39.28
CA LYS A 456 12.48 23.34 40.08
C LYS A 456 13.27 22.07 40.43
N TRP A 457 14.12 21.59 39.52
CA TRP A 457 14.97 20.42 39.76
C TRP A 457 16.13 20.74 40.71
N GLU A 458 16.75 21.91 40.58
CA GLU A 458 17.78 22.39 41.50
C GLU A 458 17.22 22.53 42.93
N ALA A 459 16.00 23.05 43.08
CA ALA A 459 15.32 23.13 44.38
C ALA A 459 15.00 21.74 44.99
N LEU A 460 14.88 20.69 44.17
CA LEU A 460 14.65 19.31 44.59
C LEU A 460 15.94 18.49 44.70
N GLY A 461 17.10 19.07 44.39
CA GLY A 461 18.39 18.37 44.37
C GLY A 461 18.51 17.29 43.28
N TYR A 462 17.68 17.35 42.23
CA TYR A 462 17.61 16.34 41.18
C TYR A 462 18.49 16.71 39.98
N LYS A 463 19.33 15.77 39.51
CA LYS A 463 20.07 15.87 38.24
C LYS A 463 19.44 14.90 37.24
N SER A 464 19.05 15.42 36.07
CA SER A 464 18.48 14.58 35.00
C SER A 464 19.53 13.61 34.45
N LEU A 465 19.11 12.37 34.23
CA LEU A 465 19.90 11.31 33.61
C LEU A 465 19.65 11.21 32.09
N ALA A 466 18.88 12.15 31.54
CA ALA A 466 18.55 12.17 30.12
C ALA A 466 19.79 12.52 29.27
N THR A 467 20.09 11.69 28.27
CA THR A 467 21.18 11.96 27.33
C THR A 467 20.80 13.10 26.38
N LYS A 468 21.75 14.00 26.11
CA LYS A 468 21.59 15.11 25.17
C LYS A 468 21.29 14.61 23.75
N ASP A 469 20.55 15.41 22.98
CA ASP A 469 20.35 15.14 21.56
C ASP A 469 21.71 15.19 20.83
N PRO A 470 22.00 14.26 19.90
CA PRO A 470 23.24 14.30 19.12
C PRO A 470 23.26 15.56 18.23
N ASP A 471 24.43 16.20 18.11
CA ASP A 471 24.61 17.31 17.18
C ASP A 471 24.35 16.82 15.75
N TYR A 472 23.52 17.56 15.00
CA TYR A 472 23.05 17.20 13.65
C TYR A 472 24.19 16.71 12.75
N ILE A 473 24.17 15.43 12.38
CA ILE A 473 24.92 14.91 11.23
C ILE A 473 23.95 14.96 10.05
N ALA A 474 24.35 15.63 8.96
CA ALA A 474 23.54 15.80 7.76
C ALA A 474 23.04 14.44 7.24
N ASP A 475 21.73 14.34 6.99
CA ASP A 475 21.02 13.17 6.44
C ASP A 475 21.48 12.76 5.01
N ASP A 476 22.57 13.32 4.49
CA ASP A 476 23.02 13.19 3.09
C ASP A 476 24.00 12.02 2.83
N GLN A 477 24.28 11.17 3.82
CA GLN A 477 25.03 9.94 3.56
C GLN A 477 24.12 8.73 3.61
N ILE A 478 23.73 8.25 2.42
CA ILE A 478 23.19 6.90 2.21
C ILE A 478 24.31 5.92 2.58
N VAL A 479 24.43 5.60 3.86
CA VAL A 479 25.33 4.55 4.34
C VAL A 479 24.64 3.21 4.08
N ALA A 480 25.33 2.32 3.37
CA ALA A 480 24.84 0.99 3.04
C ALA A 480 24.46 0.19 4.29
N ASP A 481 23.40 -0.61 4.21
CA ASP A 481 22.82 -1.52 5.23
C ASP A 481 23.76 -2.65 5.71
N SER A 482 25.08 -2.46 5.57
CA SER A 482 26.17 -3.37 5.91
C SER A 482 26.50 -3.49 7.40
N GLY A 483 25.65 -2.95 8.30
CA GLY A 483 25.83 -3.05 9.75
C GLY A 483 25.64 -4.48 10.27
N SER A 484 26.58 -4.99 11.06
CA SER A 484 26.52 -6.34 11.62
C SER A 484 25.74 -6.38 12.94
N ILE A 485 24.59 -7.05 12.96
CA ILE A 485 23.84 -7.38 14.18
C ILE A 485 24.13 -8.83 14.58
N GLN A 486 24.40 -9.07 15.86
CA GLN A 486 24.61 -10.42 16.40
C GLN A 486 23.39 -10.88 17.20
N PHE A 487 22.87 -12.04 16.81
CA PHE A 487 21.71 -12.66 17.43
C PHE A 487 22.16 -13.71 18.45
N VAL A 488 21.74 -13.55 19.71
CA VAL A 488 22.22 -14.40 20.81
C VAL A 488 21.07 -14.99 21.61
N PHE A 489 21.23 -16.24 22.04
CA PHE A 489 20.31 -16.91 22.95
C PHE A 489 20.73 -16.68 24.41
N GLY A 490 19.80 -16.22 25.25
CA GLY A 490 20.06 -16.05 26.68
C GLY A 490 19.39 -14.83 27.30
N ASP A 491 19.84 -14.49 28.51
CA ASP A 491 19.35 -13.32 29.26
C ASP A 491 20.15 -12.06 28.88
N CYS A 492 19.44 -11.05 28.37
CA CYS A 492 20.00 -9.75 28.00
C CYS A 492 20.61 -8.97 29.19
N THR A 493 20.28 -9.34 30.42
CA THR A 493 20.77 -8.67 31.65
C THR A 493 22.16 -9.15 32.10
N LYS A 494 22.72 -10.18 31.46
CA LYS A 494 24.06 -10.73 31.77
C LYS A 494 24.98 -10.71 30.53
N PRO A 495 25.44 -9.51 30.09
CA PRO A 495 26.30 -9.38 28.91
C PRO A 495 27.68 -10.02 29.06
N SER A 496 28.14 -10.25 30.31
CA SER A 496 29.41 -10.89 30.66
C SER A 496 29.58 -12.32 30.13
N THR A 497 28.51 -12.97 29.71
CA THR A 497 28.54 -14.32 29.12
C THR A 497 29.10 -14.33 27.69
N ILE A 498 29.15 -13.16 27.02
CA ILE A 498 29.49 -13.02 25.59
C ILE A 498 30.70 -12.10 25.41
N CYS A 499 30.75 -10.98 26.13
CA CYS A 499 31.88 -10.04 26.11
C CYS A 499 32.36 -9.77 27.54
N LEU A 500 33.50 -10.36 27.92
CA LEU A 500 34.03 -10.29 29.28
C LEU A 500 34.81 -8.98 29.58
N SER A 501 35.23 -8.23 28.55
CA SER A 501 36.14 -7.06 28.70
C SER A 501 35.68 -5.76 28.02
N GLU A 502 34.55 -5.75 27.31
CA GLU A 502 34.01 -4.53 26.66
C GLU A 502 32.93 -3.89 27.55
N PRO A 503 32.86 -2.55 27.65
CA PRO A 503 31.77 -1.88 28.34
C PRO A 503 30.43 -2.15 27.63
N ALA A 504 29.35 -2.33 28.39
CA ALA A 504 28.07 -2.75 27.83
C ALA A 504 26.93 -1.81 28.24
N ILE A 505 25.99 -1.55 27.31
CA ILE A 505 24.76 -0.80 27.53
C ILE A 505 23.56 -1.72 27.35
N ILE A 506 22.78 -1.94 28.40
CA ILE A 506 21.51 -2.69 28.33
C ILE A 506 20.40 -1.72 27.96
N PHE A 507 19.74 -1.97 26.83
CA PHE A 507 18.64 -1.14 26.33
C PHE A 507 17.28 -1.71 26.73
N CYS A 508 16.47 -0.90 27.44
CA CYS A 508 15.15 -1.30 27.92
C CYS A 508 14.08 -0.26 27.58
N CYS A 509 12.92 -0.70 27.09
CA CYS A 509 11.78 0.18 26.78
C CYS A 509 10.86 0.34 28.00
N VAL A 510 10.60 1.57 28.41
CA VAL A 510 9.75 1.94 29.55
C VAL A 510 8.57 2.82 29.14
N ASP A 511 7.56 2.88 30.02
CA ASP A 511 6.37 3.73 29.85
C ASP A 511 6.48 5.05 30.64
N THR A 512 5.49 5.93 30.51
CA THR A 512 5.39 7.19 31.27
C THR A 512 4.57 7.04 32.56
N SER A 513 4.36 5.82 33.05
CA SER A 513 3.39 5.55 34.14
C SER A 513 3.92 5.86 35.54
N GLY A 514 5.25 5.88 35.71
CA GLY A 514 5.89 6.01 37.01
C GLY A 514 5.75 4.77 37.90
N LYS A 515 5.19 3.66 37.40
CA LYS A 515 5.12 2.38 38.10
C LYS A 515 6.08 1.39 37.45
N TRP A 516 7.02 0.86 38.23
CA TRP A 516 7.92 -0.19 37.74
C TRP A 516 7.13 -1.44 37.31
N GLY A 517 7.55 -2.06 36.20
CA GLY A 517 6.89 -3.25 35.66
C GLY A 517 7.08 -4.50 36.53
N LEU A 518 6.16 -5.45 36.45
CA LEU A 518 6.26 -6.76 37.08
C LEU A 518 6.52 -7.83 36.01
N GLY A 519 7.57 -8.65 36.22
CA GLY A 519 7.86 -9.83 35.40
C GLY A 519 9.01 -9.66 34.39
N GLY A 520 9.61 -10.79 34.02
CA GLY A 520 10.65 -10.89 32.99
C GLY A 520 11.83 -9.95 33.22
N MET A 521 12.15 -9.14 32.19
CA MET A 521 13.27 -8.20 32.19
C MET A 521 13.21 -7.16 33.33
N PHE A 522 12.03 -6.69 33.72
CA PHE A 522 11.89 -5.71 34.80
C PHE A 522 12.27 -6.27 36.17
N ASN A 523 12.00 -7.57 36.40
CA ASN A 523 12.44 -8.25 37.62
C ASN A 523 13.94 -8.53 37.58
N SER A 524 14.48 -8.93 36.42
CA SER A 524 15.93 -9.15 36.25
C SER A 524 16.73 -7.86 36.45
N LEU A 525 16.24 -6.72 35.94
CA LEU A 525 16.88 -5.41 36.14
C LEU A 525 16.78 -4.92 37.60
N ALA A 526 15.64 -5.14 38.26
CA ALA A 526 15.50 -4.80 39.68
C ALA A 526 16.40 -5.68 40.58
N ALA A 527 16.64 -6.94 40.20
CA ALA A 527 17.58 -7.82 40.87
C ALA A 527 19.06 -7.46 40.58
N LEU A 528 19.33 -6.82 39.44
CA LEU A 528 20.67 -6.38 39.05
C LEU A 528 21.12 -5.14 39.83
N SER A 529 20.21 -4.17 40.04
CA SER A 529 20.44 -3.03 40.92
C SER A 529 19.12 -2.40 41.37
N SER A 530 19.00 -2.12 42.68
CA SER A 530 17.89 -1.37 43.27
C SER A 530 17.86 0.10 42.84
N SER A 531 18.99 0.64 42.37
CA SER A 531 19.08 2.03 41.90
C SER A 531 18.30 2.28 40.60
N ILE A 532 18.02 1.24 39.80
CA ILE A 532 17.32 1.37 38.52
C ILE A 532 15.83 1.71 38.72
N PRO A 533 15.04 0.94 39.50
CA PRO A 533 13.67 1.33 39.85
C PRO A 533 13.59 2.70 40.54
N ASP A 534 14.54 3.01 41.44
CA ASP A 534 14.54 4.27 42.19
C ASP A 534 14.79 5.48 41.29
N ALA A 535 15.72 5.37 40.33
CA ALA A 535 15.96 6.41 39.33
C ALA A 535 14.72 6.66 38.45
N TYR A 536 14.02 5.61 38.04
CA TYR A 536 12.77 5.73 37.28
C TYR A 536 11.65 6.42 38.09
N HIS A 537 11.50 6.07 39.38
CA HIS A 537 10.55 6.71 40.27
C HIS A 537 10.88 8.19 40.55
N GLN A 538 12.16 8.51 40.70
CA GLN A 538 12.61 9.90 40.86
C GLN A 538 12.38 10.73 39.59
N ALA A 539 12.65 10.18 38.41
CA ALA A 539 12.36 10.81 37.13
C ALA A 539 10.86 11.10 36.97
N PHE A 540 9.98 10.18 37.38
CA PHE A 540 8.54 10.43 37.37
C PHE A 540 8.13 11.54 38.35
N LYS A 541 8.60 11.51 39.60
CA LYS A 541 8.31 12.53 40.61
C LYS A 541 8.74 13.93 40.16
N CYS A 542 9.86 14.02 39.45
CA CYS A 542 10.41 15.27 38.92
C CYS A 542 9.81 15.67 37.57
N GLY A 543 8.90 14.87 37.00
CA GLY A 543 8.27 15.13 35.72
C GLY A 543 9.24 15.10 34.54
N ASP A 544 10.20 14.16 34.56
CA ASP A 544 11.28 14.04 33.57
C ASP A 544 11.13 12.86 32.60
N LEU A 545 9.96 12.21 32.60
CA LEU A 545 9.64 11.13 31.66
C LEU A 545 8.84 11.68 30.48
N HIS A 546 9.53 12.05 29.39
CA HIS A 546 8.88 12.43 28.13
C HIS A 546 9.15 11.39 27.04
N MET A 547 8.22 11.29 26.09
CA MET A 547 8.35 10.37 24.95
C MET A 547 9.57 10.74 24.09
N GLY A 548 10.44 9.76 23.81
CA GLY A 548 11.66 9.96 23.02
C GLY A 548 12.88 10.38 23.84
N ASP A 549 12.78 10.39 25.17
CA ASP A 549 13.91 10.57 26.08
C ASP A 549 14.57 9.22 26.41
N LEU A 550 15.89 9.25 26.53
CA LEU A 550 16.72 8.13 26.93
C LEU A 550 17.44 8.50 28.24
N HIS A 551 17.17 7.75 29.31
CA HIS A 551 17.81 7.94 30.61
C HIS A 551 18.92 6.90 30.79
N LEU A 552 20.16 7.37 30.99
CA LEU A 552 21.32 6.50 31.17
C LEU A 552 21.69 6.39 32.65
N ILE A 553 21.70 5.18 33.17
CA ILE A 553 22.07 4.86 34.56
C ILE A 553 23.38 4.07 34.52
N GLU A 554 24.44 4.64 35.10
CA GLU A 554 25.72 3.95 35.24
C GLU A 554 25.72 3.11 36.52
N LEU A 555 26.08 1.82 36.40
CA LEU A 555 26.19 0.93 37.56
C LEU A 555 27.65 0.93 38.03
N THR A 556 27.95 1.71 39.06
CA THR A 556 29.22 1.64 39.79
C THR A 556 29.16 0.52 40.82
N GLY A 557 30.14 -0.39 40.82
CA GLY A 557 30.15 -1.61 41.66
C GLY A 557 30.26 -1.40 43.18
N SER A 558 29.80 -0.27 43.73
CA SER A 558 29.81 0.05 45.16
C SER A 558 28.43 0.08 45.83
N ASP A 559 27.36 -0.21 45.09
CA ASP A 559 26.01 -0.19 45.67
C ASP A 559 25.68 -1.58 46.23
N GLY A 560 25.63 -1.65 47.56
CA GLY A 560 25.48 -2.88 48.34
C GLY A 560 24.19 -3.65 48.01
N ASP A 561 24.37 -4.93 47.66
CA ASP A 561 23.73 -6.09 48.31
C ASP A 561 23.91 -7.40 47.52
N THR A 562 24.64 -7.40 46.41
CA THR A 562 25.17 -8.63 45.81
C THR A 562 26.57 -8.41 45.26
N SER A 563 27.55 -9.16 45.77
CA SER A 563 28.94 -9.14 45.34
C SER A 563 29.09 -9.69 43.90
N THR A 564 28.69 -8.89 42.91
CA THR A 564 28.91 -9.17 41.50
C THR A 564 30.01 -8.23 41.03
N TYR A 565 31.26 -8.70 41.07
CA TYR A 565 32.37 -7.99 40.44
C TYR A 565 32.12 -7.97 38.94
N PHE A 566 31.67 -6.83 38.40
CA PHE A 566 31.59 -6.63 36.97
C PHE A 566 33.00 -6.45 36.41
N ALA A 567 33.39 -7.28 35.45
CA ALA A 567 34.70 -7.21 34.81
C ALA A 567 34.87 -5.97 33.89
N ALA A 568 33.76 -5.29 33.53
CA ALA A 568 33.71 -4.09 32.70
C ALA A 568 32.54 -3.17 33.14
N PRO A 569 32.59 -1.84 32.85
CA PRO A 569 31.53 -0.92 33.28
C PRO A 569 30.22 -1.19 32.53
N LEU A 570 29.14 -1.34 33.30
CA LEU A 570 27.80 -1.66 32.81
C LEU A 570 26.89 -0.44 32.97
N SER A 571 26.17 -0.07 31.91
CA SER A 571 25.16 0.99 31.95
C SER A 571 23.80 0.46 31.50
N VAL A 572 22.72 0.99 32.07
CA VAL A 572 21.34 0.69 31.69
C VAL A 572 20.72 1.92 31.05
N ALA A 573 20.22 1.77 29.83
CA ALA A 573 19.56 2.83 29.08
C ALA A 573 18.04 2.57 29.06
N LEU A 574 17.29 3.42 29.78
CA LEU A 574 15.83 3.38 29.84
C LEU A 574 15.25 4.31 28.76
N ALA A 575 14.69 3.72 27.71
CA ALA A 575 14.07 4.43 26.60
C ALA A 575 12.56 4.62 26.83
N VAL A 576 12.09 5.87 26.89
CA VAL A 576 10.68 6.19 27.11
C VAL A 576 9.94 6.17 25.76
N VAL A 577 9.29 5.04 25.45
CA VAL A 577 8.70 4.78 24.12
C VAL A 577 7.21 4.41 24.18
N GLN A 578 6.64 4.29 25.38
CA GLN A 578 5.22 4.00 25.58
C GLN A 578 4.51 5.07 26.40
N SER A 579 3.38 5.55 25.88
CA SER A 579 2.51 6.48 26.61
C SER A 579 1.56 5.71 27.53
N HIS A 580 1.46 6.15 28.78
CA HIS A 580 0.48 5.64 29.74
C HIS A 580 -0.65 6.65 29.92
N ASN A 581 -1.90 6.22 29.68
CA ASN A 581 -3.07 7.06 29.92
C ASN A 581 -4.17 6.27 30.65
N PRO A 582 -4.48 6.59 31.92
CA PRO A 582 -5.44 5.85 32.74
C PRO A 582 -6.88 6.01 32.26
N ARG A 583 -7.18 6.97 31.37
CA ARG A 583 -8.52 7.22 30.83
C ARG A 583 -8.85 6.33 29.61
N ARG A 584 -7.90 5.56 29.09
CA ARG A 584 -8.09 4.69 27.91
C ARG A 584 -8.47 3.27 28.33
N ARG A 585 -9.27 2.59 27.48
CA ARG A 585 -9.69 1.18 27.67
C ARG A 585 -8.51 0.21 27.74
N VAL A 586 -7.41 0.52 27.04
CA VAL A 586 -6.10 -0.13 27.20
C VAL A 586 -5.13 0.95 27.71
N PRO A 587 -4.62 0.85 28.95
CA PRO A 587 -3.87 1.94 29.58
C PRO A 587 -2.50 2.25 28.95
N ARG A 588 -1.89 1.28 28.25
CA ARG A 588 -0.58 1.41 27.59
C ARG A 588 -0.74 1.47 26.07
N SER A 589 -0.07 2.41 25.42
CA SER A 589 0.00 2.44 23.95
C SER A 589 0.96 1.39 23.39
N SER A 590 0.82 1.09 22.09
CA SER A 590 1.89 0.43 21.34
C SER A 590 3.18 1.25 21.36
N ILE A 591 4.32 0.58 21.12
CA ILE A 591 5.64 1.21 21.03
C ILE A 591 5.65 2.18 19.85
N SER A 592 5.97 3.46 20.11
CA SER A 592 6.07 4.50 19.10
C SER A 592 7.39 4.37 18.33
N LEU A 593 7.33 4.05 17.03
CA LEU A 593 8.53 3.86 16.20
C LEU A 593 9.37 5.14 16.05
N SER A 594 8.73 6.30 15.92
CA SER A 594 9.42 7.58 15.78
C SER A 594 10.18 7.99 17.04
N ASP A 595 9.66 7.61 18.22
CA ASP A 595 10.32 7.90 19.49
C ASP A 595 11.39 6.84 19.80
N LEU A 596 11.17 5.60 19.38
CA LEU A 596 12.17 4.54 19.45
C LEU A 596 13.41 4.90 18.63
N GLU A 597 13.22 5.41 17.41
CA GLU A 597 14.32 5.84 16.54
C GLU A 597 15.19 6.92 17.21
N LYS A 598 14.58 7.93 17.84
CA LYS A 598 15.30 8.95 18.61
C LYS A 598 16.08 8.34 19.78
N CYS A 599 15.47 7.42 20.52
CA CYS A 599 16.13 6.74 21.63
C CYS A 599 17.30 5.87 21.15
N LEU A 600 17.17 5.18 20.01
CA LEU A 600 18.25 4.37 19.42
C LEU A 600 19.38 5.25 18.89
N ALA A 601 19.07 6.41 18.30
CA ALA A 601 20.09 7.38 17.90
C ALA A 601 20.89 7.89 19.11
N LYS A 602 20.21 8.26 20.21
CA LYS A 602 20.86 8.67 21.46
C LYS A 602 21.69 7.56 22.09
N ALA A 603 21.18 6.33 22.10
CA ALA A 603 21.85 5.17 22.68
C ALA A 603 23.11 4.80 21.89
N SER A 604 23.03 4.80 20.55
CA SER A 604 24.18 4.54 19.68
C SER A 604 25.24 5.63 19.77
N PHE A 605 24.86 6.91 19.78
CA PHE A 605 25.82 7.99 20.00
C PHE A 605 26.55 7.86 21.34
N THR A 606 25.83 7.56 22.42
CA THR A 606 26.41 7.37 23.77
C THR A 606 27.31 6.13 23.82
N ALA A 607 26.90 5.04 23.16
CA ALA A 607 27.69 3.83 23.04
C ALA A 607 28.98 4.07 22.24
N ALA A 608 28.96 4.92 21.21
CA ALA A 608 30.16 5.31 20.45
C ALA A 608 31.17 6.03 21.35
N GLN A 609 30.69 7.01 22.14
CA GLN A 609 31.54 7.78 23.06
C GLN A 609 32.21 6.90 24.11
N LYS A 610 31.51 5.88 24.60
CA LYS A 610 32.01 4.95 25.63
C LYS A 610 32.69 3.70 25.05
N SER A 611 32.76 3.56 23.73
CA SER A 611 33.20 2.34 23.03
C SER A 611 32.50 1.08 23.56
N ALA A 612 31.20 1.19 23.81
CA ALA A 612 30.38 0.16 24.46
C ALA A 612 29.50 -0.61 23.48
N SER A 613 29.26 -1.90 23.76
CA SER A 613 28.30 -2.73 23.03
C SER A 613 26.87 -2.48 23.49
N ILE A 614 25.89 -2.58 22.59
CA ILE A 614 24.47 -2.44 22.93
C ILE A 614 23.81 -3.81 23.02
N HIS A 615 23.13 -4.09 24.12
CA HIS A 615 22.42 -5.34 24.39
C HIS A 615 20.92 -5.07 24.54
N LEU A 616 20.09 -5.66 23.68
CA LEU A 616 18.65 -5.39 23.67
C LEU A 616 17.80 -6.67 23.52
N PRO A 617 16.64 -6.75 24.18
CA PRO A 617 15.69 -7.83 23.98
C PRO A 617 14.92 -7.60 22.68
N ARG A 618 14.27 -8.63 22.14
CA ARG A 618 13.36 -8.47 21.00
C ARG A 618 12.21 -7.49 21.30
N ILE A 619 12.09 -6.43 20.50
CA ILE A 619 11.11 -5.34 20.71
C ILE A 619 9.94 -5.49 19.72
N GLY A 620 8.70 -5.56 20.23
CA GLY A 620 7.48 -5.46 19.42
C GLY A 620 7.01 -6.75 18.75
N SER A 621 6.01 -6.60 17.86
CA SER A 621 5.45 -7.69 17.03
C SER A 621 6.34 -7.98 15.81
N ARG A 622 6.14 -9.09 15.10
CA ARG A 622 6.96 -9.52 13.94
C ARG A 622 7.19 -8.41 12.91
N SER A 623 6.16 -7.65 12.51
CA SER A 623 6.32 -6.59 11.50
C SER A 623 7.12 -5.39 12.01
N VAL A 624 7.04 -5.09 13.30
CA VAL A 624 7.76 -3.98 13.93
C VAL A 624 9.25 -4.32 14.04
N MET A 625 9.57 -5.61 14.24
CA MET A 625 10.96 -6.05 14.37
C MET A 625 11.76 -5.80 13.10
N TYR A 626 11.21 -6.02 11.89
CA TYR A 626 11.92 -5.75 10.63
C TYR A 626 12.35 -4.29 10.50
N THR A 627 11.46 -3.36 10.86
CA THR A 627 11.79 -1.92 10.87
C THR A 627 12.84 -1.61 11.92
N VAL A 628 12.73 -2.20 13.12
CA VAL A 628 13.71 -2.01 14.20
C VAL A 628 15.07 -2.58 13.82
N GLU A 629 15.13 -3.75 13.20
CA GLU A 629 16.39 -4.36 12.73
C GLU A 629 17.08 -3.50 11.68
N ARG A 630 16.34 -2.94 10.72
CA ARG A 630 16.89 -1.97 9.76
C ARG A 630 17.48 -0.74 10.46
N LEU A 631 16.75 -0.17 11.44
CA LEU A 631 17.26 0.95 12.23
C LEU A 631 18.52 0.57 13.00
N LEU A 632 18.56 -0.62 13.62
CA LEU A 632 19.74 -1.11 14.34
C LEU A 632 20.94 -1.30 13.41
N ARG A 633 20.74 -1.84 12.19
CA ARG A 633 21.82 -1.97 11.19
C ARG A 633 22.33 -0.61 10.76
N LYS A 634 21.43 0.35 10.51
CA LYS A 634 21.77 1.75 10.20
C LYS A 634 22.65 2.36 11.28
N TYR A 635 22.22 2.34 12.55
CA TYR A 635 22.98 2.95 13.65
C TYR A 635 24.28 2.19 14.00
N SER A 636 24.29 0.86 13.81
CA SER A 636 25.51 0.04 13.93
C SER A 636 26.54 0.44 12.87
N ALA A 637 26.12 0.60 11.61
CA ALA A 637 27.00 1.04 10.52
C ALA A 637 27.48 2.49 10.69
N MET A 638 26.60 3.40 11.09
CA MET A 638 26.95 4.82 11.25
C MET A 638 27.95 5.08 12.37
N HIS A 639 27.85 4.36 13.49
CA HIS A 639 28.70 4.59 14.66
C HIS A 639 29.78 3.51 14.87
N GLY A 640 29.80 2.44 14.06
CA GLY A 640 30.77 1.35 14.16
C GLY A 640 30.62 0.49 15.42
N ILE A 641 29.39 0.28 15.90
CA ILE A 641 29.11 -0.35 17.20
C ILE A 641 28.54 -1.76 17.02
N LYS A 642 28.95 -2.68 17.89
CA LYS A 642 28.37 -4.03 17.98
C LYS A 642 27.04 -4.00 18.72
N ILE A 643 25.98 -4.50 18.06
CA ILE A 643 24.63 -4.61 18.63
C ILE A 643 24.25 -6.08 18.76
N TYR A 644 23.83 -6.45 19.97
CA TYR A 644 23.40 -7.79 20.35
C TYR A 644 21.90 -7.83 20.62
N VAL A 645 21.19 -8.70 19.91
CA VAL A 645 19.75 -8.89 20.06
C VAL A 645 19.48 -10.27 20.66
N TYR A 646 18.81 -10.30 21.81
CA TYR A 646 18.58 -11.51 22.60
C TYR A 646 17.22 -12.16 22.32
N TYR A 647 17.23 -13.48 22.17
CA TYR A 647 16.02 -14.30 22.06
C TYR A 647 15.84 -15.23 23.26
N PHE A 648 14.61 -15.30 23.74
CA PHE A 648 14.19 -16.25 24.76
C PHE A 648 13.28 -17.30 24.12
N ARG A 649 13.64 -18.58 24.26
CA ARG A 649 12.75 -19.69 23.86
C ARG A 649 11.61 -19.72 24.88
N ARG A 650 10.38 -19.48 24.46
CA ARG A 650 9.23 -19.86 25.29
C ARG A 650 9.33 -21.38 25.45
N PRO A 651 9.32 -21.93 26.68
CA PRO A 651 9.20 -23.37 26.83
C PRO A 651 7.90 -23.76 26.10
N SER A 652 8.05 -24.57 25.05
CA SER A 652 6.93 -25.22 24.41
C SER A 652 6.17 -25.95 25.52
N GLU A 653 4.85 -25.83 25.55
CA GLU A 653 3.99 -26.73 26.31
C GLU A 653 4.40 -28.17 25.99
N GLU A 654 5.20 -28.78 26.86
CA GLU A 654 5.33 -30.22 26.93
C GLU A 654 3.92 -30.72 27.23
N LYS A 655 3.26 -31.24 26.20
CA LYS A 655 2.08 -32.09 26.40
C LYS A 655 2.49 -33.17 27.39
N PRO A 656 1.79 -33.35 28.52
CA PRO A 656 2.06 -34.47 29.39
C PRO A 656 1.83 -35.74 28.56
N GLN A 657 2.89 -36.53 28.38
CA GLN A 657 2.75 -37.90 27.91
C GLN A 657 1.86 -38.63 28.91
N GLN A 658 0.67 -39.04 28.48
CA GLN A 658 -0.13 -40.00 29.21
C GLN A 658 0.63 -41.32 29.20
N SER A 659 1.14 -41.71 30.37
CA SER A 659 1.45 -43.09 30.73
C SER A 659 0.33 -43.65 31.58
#